data_AF-A0A7Z1HR07-F1
#
_entry.id   AF-A0A7Z1HR07-F1
#
_cell.length_a   1.000
_cell.length_b   1.000
_cell.length_c   1.000
_cell.angle_alpha   90.00
_cell.angle_beta   90.00
_cell.angle_gamma   90.00
#
_symmetry.space_group_name_H-M   'P 1'
#
loop_
_entity.id
_entity.type
_entity.pdbx_description
1 polymer ?
#
loop_
_entity_poly.entity_id
_entity_poly.type
_entity_poly.pdbx_seq_one_letter_code
_entity_poly.pdbx_strand_id
1 'polypeptide(L)'
;NEKIAKHFFSLNERIFDLLEEKRKHTENVLYEIQTNVEFKDRSIEIDRRHCIELLHENLVQKKIVIVSGEGGVGKTAVIKKIYEAEKQYTPFYVFKASEFKKDSINELFGAHGLDDFSNAHQDELRKVIVVDSAEKLLELTNIDPFKEFLTVLIKDKWQVVFTTRNNYLADLNYAFIDIYNITPENLVIKNLKRGELIELSDNNGFSLPQDVRLLELIKNPFYLSEYLRFYTGESIDYVSFKEKLWNKIIVKNKPSREQCFLATAFQRASEGQFFVSPACDTGILDELVKDGIVGYEAAGYFITHDIYEEWALEKKISVDYIRKANNNEFFEKIGESLPVRRSFRNWISERLLLDDQSIKPFIAEIVCGEGISNFWKDELWVAVLLSDNSSIFFNYFKRYLLSSDQNLLKRLTFLLRLACKDVDYDLLKQLGVSNSDLLSIKYVLTKPKGTGWQSVIQFIYENLDEIGIRNINFILPVIQEWNQRNKVGETTRLSSLIALKYYQWTVDEDVYLSGRDNEKNILHTILHGAAMIKPEMEEVLVKVLKNRWNEHGTPYFDLMTLILTDLDSYPVWASLPEYVLQLADLFWYRPLKETGERYHSMDIEDEFGLFRSHHDYYPESPYQTPIYWLLQSQFKKTIDFI
;
A
#
# COMPACT_ATOMS: atom_id res chain seq x y z
N ASN A 1 19.41 -31.99 -34.98
CA ASN A 1 19.10 -32.64 -36.28
C ASN A 1 17.62 -32.84 -36.54
N GLU A 2 16.83 -33.42 -35.63
CA GLU A 2 15.37 -33.61 -35.87
C GLU A 2 14.59 -32.27 -35.94
N LYS A 3 14.85 -31.32 -35.03
CA LYS A 3 14.27 -29.95 -35.09
C LYS A 3 14.63 -29.22 -36.40
N ILE A 4 15.87 -29.40 -36.88
CA ILE A 4 16.36 -28.85 -38.16
C ILE A 4 15.66 -29.54 -39.34
N ALA A 5 15.51 -30.87 -39.30
CA ALA A 5 14.82 -31.63 -40.34
C ALA A 5 13.33 -31.26 -40.43
N LYS A 6 12.62 -31.11 -39.30
CA LYS A 6 11.24 -30.60 -39.29
C LYS A 6 11.14 -29.17 -39.84
N HIS A 7 12.12 -28.32 -39.55
CA HIS A 7 12.17 -26.95 -40.07
C HIS A 7 12.31 -26.90 -41.60
N PHE A 8 13.16 -27.73 -42.20
CA PHE A 8 13.37 -27.72 -43.65
C PHE A 8 12.41 -28.61 -44.44
N PHE A 9 11.79 -29.62 -43.81
CA PHE A 9 11.08 -30.69 -44.53
C PHE A 9 9.64 -30.97 -44.07
N SER A 10 9.02 -30.14 -43.22
CA SER A 10 7.59 -30.28 -42.84
C SER A 10 6.73 -29.04 -43.15
N LEU A 11 5.45 -29.27 -43.46
CA LEU A 11 4.43 -28.27 -43.82
C LEU A 11 3.57 -27.80 -42.62
N ASN A 12 3.83 -28.31 -41.42
CA ASN A 12 3.09 -27.92 -40.21
C ASN A 12 3.70 -26.65 -39.59
N GLU A 13 2.92 -25.96 -38.73
CA GLU A 13 3.42 -24.85 -37.90
C GLU A 13 4.72 -25.27 -37.19
N ARG A 14 5.75 -24.42 -37.29
CA ARG A 14 7.08 -24.72 -36.78
C ARG A 14 7.23 -24.08 -35.41
N ILE A 15 7.97 -24.73 -34.52
CA ILE A 15 8.30 -24.16 -33.21
C ILE A 15 8.96 -22.78 -33.36
N PHE A 16 9.75 -22.57 -34.43
CA PHE A 16 10.36 -21.27 -34.75
C PHE A 16 9.34 -20.17 -35.04
N ASP A 17 8.19 -20.51 -35.63
CA ASP A 17 7.13 -19.54 -35.92
C ASP A 17 6.52 -19.04 -34.60
N LEU A 18 6.28 -19.93 -33.63
CA LEU A 18 5.87 -19.57 -32.28
C LEU A 18 6.93 -18.69 -31.57
N LEU A 19 8.21 -19.02 -31.68
CA LEU A 19 9.28 -18.22 -31.06
C LEU A 19 9.37 -16.81 -31.64
N GLU A 20 9.24 -16.67 -32.96
CA GLU A 20 9.20 -15.37 -33.63
C GLU A 20 7.92 -14.61 -33.30
N GLU A 21 6.77 -15.28 -33.17
CA GLU A 21 5.53 -14.68 -32.69
C GLU A 21 5.71 -14.08 -31.29
N LYS A 22 6.26 -14.84 -30.33
CA LYS A 22 6.50 -14.36 -28.96
C LYS A 22 7.57 -13.26 -28.89
N ARG A 23 8.57 -13.29 -29.78
CA ARG A 23 9.55 -12.20 -29.90
C ARG A 23 8.87 -10.92 -30.41
N LYS A 24 8.07 -11.01 -31.47
CA LYS A 24 7.32 -9.86 -32.02
C LYS A 24 6.34 -9.30 -31.00
N HIS A 25 5.63 -10.15 -30.27
CA HIS A 25 4.77 -9.73 -29.18
C HIS A 25 5.53 -8.93 -28.12
N THR A 26 6.70 -9.42 -27.71
CA THR A 26 7.59 -8.70 -26.78
C THR A 26 8.02 -7.34 -27.32
N GLU A 27 8.40 -7.28 -28.61
CA GLU A 27 8.76 -6.03 -29.28
C GLU A 27 7.58 -5.06 -29.31
N ASN A 28 6.38 -5.53 -29.64
CA ASN A 28 5.16 -4.70 -29.69
C ASN A 28 4.79 -4.14 -28.32
N VAL A 29 4.84 -4.96 -27.26
CA VAL A 29 4.55 -4.53 -25.89
C VAL A 29 5.55 -3.47 -25.42
N LEU A 30 6.83 -3.61 -25.78
CA LEU A 30 7.89 -2.68 -25.39
C LEU A 30 8.05 -1.48 -26.34
N TYR A 31 7.49 -1.52 -27.54
CA TYR A 31 7.72 -0.53 -28.59
C TYR A 31 7.40 0.90 -28.11
N GLU A 32 6.19 1.08 -27.57
CA GLU A 32 5.66 2.37 -27.11
C GLU A 32 6.17 2.80 -25.71
N ILE A 33 7.02 1.99 -25.07
CA ILE A 33 7.61 2.33 -23.78
C ILE A 33 8.80 3.26 -24.01
N GLN A 34 8.71 4.50 -23.55
CA GLN A 34 9.81 5.46 -23.65
C GLN A 34 10.84 5.25 -22.54
N THR A 35 12.12 5.28 -22.90
CA THR A 35 13.26 5.19 -21.96
C THR A 35 13.92 6.55 -21.70
N ASN A 36 13.60 7.56 -22.53
CA ASN A 36 14.06 8.93 -22.42
C ASN A 36 12.89 9.90 -22.63
N VAL A 37 13.05 11.13 -22.14
CA VAL A 37 12.11 12.23 -22.32
C VAL A 37 12.65 13.21 -23.34
N GLU A 38 11.96 13.39 -24.45
CA GLU A 38 12.35 14.33 -25.49
C GLU A 38 11.94 15.76 -25.12
N PHE A 39 12.91 16.69 -25.14
CA PHE A 39 12.68 18.11 -24.91
C PHE A 39 13.54 18.97 -25.83
N LYS A 40 12.90 19.66 -26.78
CA LYS A 40 13.57 20.40 -27.87
C LYS A 40 14.49 19.45 -28.64
N ASP A 41 15.79 19.76 -28.73
CA ASP A 41 16.81 18.94 -29.38
C ASP A 41 17.59 18.05 -28.38
N ARG A 42 17.07 17.86 -27.16
CA ARG A 42 17.71 17.08 -26.10
C ARG A 42 16.86 15.88 -25.72
N SER A 43 17.54 14.75 -25.53
CA SER A 43 16.96 13.54 -24.93
C SER A 43 17.39 13.48 -23.47
N ILE A 44 16.42 13.57 -22.56
CA ILE A 44 16.64 13.60 -21.11
C ILE A 44 16.45 12.19 -20.57
N GLU A 45 17.53 11.61 -20.06
CA GLU A 45 17.49 10.31 -19.39
C GLU A 45 17.29 10.49 -17.88
N ILE A 46 16.27 9.84 -17.33
CA ILE A 46 16.08 9.77 -15.88
C ILE A 46 17.01 8.70 -15.32
N ASP A 47 17.88 9.08 -14.38
CA ASP A 47 18.85 8.16 -13.79
C ASP A 47 18.16 7.05 -12.99
N ARG A 48 18.26 5.83 -13.52
CA ARG A 48 17.76 4.58 -12.92
C ARG A 48 18.86 3.52 -12.86
N ARG A 49 20.14 3.89 -12.96
CA ARG A 49 21.27 2.95 -13.03
C ARG A 49 21.29 1.98 -11.86
N HIS A 50 21.14 2.50 -10.64
CA HIS A 50 21.09 1.67 -9.44
C HIS A 50 19.96 0.62 -9.47
N CYS A 51 18.77 0.98 -9.96
CA CYS A 51 17.66 0.03 -10.09
C CYS A 51 17.93 -1.04 -11.14
N ILE A 52 18.55 -0.66 -12.27
CA ILE A 52 18.92 -1.59 -13.36
C ILE A 52 19.99 -2.57 -12.88
N GLU A 53 21.04 -2.07 -12.22
CA GLU A 53 22.12 -2.88 -11.64
C GLU A 53 21.57 -3.89 -10.63
N LEU A 54 20.75 -3.43 -9.68
CA LEU A 54 20.15 -4.30 -8.66
C LEU A 54 19.21 -5.35 -9.28
N LEU A 55 18.43 -5.00 -10.30
CA LEU A 55 17.60 -5.96 -11.01
C LEU A 55 18.45 -7.01 -11.74
N HIS A 56 19.49 -6.57 -12.45
CA HIS A 56 20.41 -7.45 -13.15
C HIS A 56 21.12 -8.42 -12.20
N GLU A 57 21.62 -7.94 -11.05
CA GLU A 57 22.25 -8.78 -10.02
C GLU A 57 21.31 -9.87 -9.49
N ASN A 58 20.06 -9.52 -9.18
CA ASN A 58 19.06 -10.50 -8.73
C ASN A 58 18.75 -11.54 -9.81
N LEU A 59 18.66 -11.12 -11.08
CA LEU A 59 18.43 -12.04 -12.19
C LEU A 59 19.61 -13.00 -12.37
N VAL A 60 20.86 -12.52 -12.30
CA VAL A 60 22.06 -13.37 -12.37
C VAL A 60 22.07 -14.42 -11.25
N GLN A 61 21.59 -14.06 -10.06
CA GLN A 61 21.40 -14.99 -8.93
C GLN A 61 20.20 -15.94 -9.09
N LYS A 62 19.50 -15.89 -10.24
CA LYS A 62 18.31 -16.70 -10.58
C LYS A 62 17.17 -16.52 -9.59
N LYS A 63 17.06 -15.33 -8.99
CA LYS A 63 15.94 -14.97 -8.13
C LYS A 63 14.75 -14.54 -8.98
N ILE A 64 13.55 -14.83 -8.46
CA ILE A 64 12.31 -14.25 -8.98
C ILE A 64 12.16 -12.87 -8.36
N VAL A 65 11.87 -11.84 -9.16
CA VAL A 65 11.83 -10.44 -8.70
C VAL A 65 10.47 -9.81 -9.01
N ILE A 66 9.88 -9.10 -8.05
CA ILE A 66 8.76 -8.18 -8.27
C ILE A 66 9.27 -6.75 -8.28
N VAL A 67 9.12 -6.08 -9.43
CA VAL A 67 9.36 -4.66 -9.61
C VAL A 67 8.06 -3.88 -9.34
N SER A 68 8.00 -3.16 -8.23
CA SER A 68 6.83 -2.39 -7.81
C SER A 68 7.03 -0.89 -7.96
N GLY A 69 5.93 -0.16 -8.15
CA GLY A 69 5.96 1.30 -8.31
C GLY A 69 4.64 1.86 -8.81
N GLU A 70 4.41 3.16 -8.69
CA GLU A 70 3.20 3.81 -9.19
C GLU A 70 3.04 3.64 -10.72
N GLY A 71 1.81 3.83 -11.24
CA GLY A 71 1.57 3.85 -12.69
C GLY A 71 2.38 4.98 -13.33
N GLY A 72 3.09 4.72 -14.45
CA GLY A 72 3.92 5.73 -15.13
C GLY A 72 5.31 6.00 -14.53
N VAL A 73 5.67 5.35 -13.43
CA VAL A 73 6.98 5.58 -12.77
C VAL A 73 8.21 5.07 -13.57
N GLY A 74 7.97 4.30 -14.65
CA GLY A 74 9.03 3.75 -15.50
C GLY A 74 9.45 2.31 -15.18
N LYS A 75 8.57 1.49 -14.57
CA LYS A 75 8.85 0.05 -14.33
C LYS A 75 9.24 -0.69 -15.60
N THR A 76 8.38 -0.61 -16.62
CA THR A 76 8.59 -1.25 -17.92
C THR A 76 9.73 -0.59 -18.70
N ALA A 77 10.05 0.68 -18.44
CA ALA A 77 11.21 1.35 -19.04
C ALA A 77 12.55 0.78 -18.52
N VAL A 78 12.63 0.43 -17.23
CA VAL A 78 13.79 -0.29 -16.65
C VAL A 78 13.93 -1.68 -17.30
N ILE A 79 12.84 -2.41 -17.48
CA ILE A 79 12.83 -3.70 -18.18
C ILE A 79 13.27 -3.55 -19.63
N LYS A 80 12.77 -2.53 -20.34
CA LYS A 80 13.13 -2.26 -21.73
C LYS A 80 14.63 -2.02 -21.90
N LYS A 81 15.27 -1.30 -20.97
CA LYS A 81 16.73 -1.08 -21.01
C LYS A 81 17.52 -2.40 -20.88
N ILE A 82 17.08 -3.31 -20.02
CA ILE A 82 17.70 -4.64 -19.90
C ILE A 82 17.47 -5.45 -21.18
N TYR A 83 16.23 -5.46 -21.70
CA TYR A 83 15.89 -6.12 -22.96
C TYR A 83 16.76 -5.61 -24.12
N GLU A 84 16.89 -4.29 -24.29
CA GLU A 84 17.69 -3.69 -25.37
C GLU A 84 19.17 -4.07 -25.29
N ALA A 85 19.72 -4.21 -24.08
CA ALA A 85 21.10 -4.64 -23.87
C ALA A 85 21.33 -6.13 -24.15
N GLU A 86 20.30 -6.97 -24.02
CA GLU A 86 20.46 -8.44 -23.99
C GLU A 86 19.75 -9.19 -25.14
N LYS A 87 18.83 -8.56 -25.86
CA LYS A 87 17.93 -9.20 -26.85
C LYS A 87 18.64 -9.96 -27.99
N GLN A 88 19.92 -9.68 -28.24
CA GLN A 88 20.71 -10.38 -29.26
C GLN A 88 21.27 -11.72 -28.79
N TYR A 89 21.39 -11.92 -27.47
CA TYR A 89 22.12 -13.05 -26.88
C TYR A 89 21.26 -13.87 -25.90
N THR A 90 20.15 -13.31 -25.43
CA THR A 90 19.29 -13.90 -24.40
C THR A 90 17.87 -13.98 -24.92
N PRO A 91 17.23 -15.17 -24.94
CA PRO A 91 15.79 -15.29 -25.11
C PRO A 91 15.07 -14.47 -24.03
N PHE A 92 14.30 -13.48 -24.46
CA PHE A 92 13.65 -12.53 -23.58
C PHE A 92 12.21 -12.35 -24.04
N TYR A 93 11.27 -12.72 -23.17
CA TYR A 93 9.84 -12.66 -23.47
C TYR A 93 9.09 -11.84 -22.43
N VAL A 94 8.20 -10.96 -22.89
CA VAL A 94 7.30 -10.18 -22.04
C VAL A 94 5.87 -10.66 -22.30
N PHE A 95 5.15 -10.96 -21.22
CA PHE A 95 3.72 -11.28 -21.22
C PHE A 95 3.00 -10.28 -20.33
N LYS A 96 1.78 -9.89 -20.70
CA LYS A 96 0.88 -9.17 -19.80
C LYS A 96 0.12 -10.18 -18.96
N ALA A 97 0.03 -9.93 -17.66
CA ALA A 97 -0.63 -10.85 -16.72
C ALA A 97 -2.09 -11.18 -17.11
N SER A 98 -2.81 -10.26 -17.76
CA SER A 98 -4.16 -10.48 -18.27
C SER A 98 -4.26 -11.55 -19.39
N GLU A 99 -3.15 -11.89 -20.04
CA GLU A 99 -3.13 -12.95 -21.06
C GLU A 99 -3.31 -14.35 -20.47
N PHE A 100 -3.07 -14.52 -19.17
CA PHE A 100 -3.27 -15.79 -18.47
C PHE A 100 -4.73 -16.06 -18.08
N LYS A 101 -5.66 -15.15 -18.40
CA LYS A 101 -7.11 -15.37 -18.24
C LYS A 101 -7.61 -16.33 -19.33
N LYS A 102 -7.27 -17.60 -19.18
CA LYS A 102 -7.48 -18.71 -20.14
C LYS A 102 -7.96 -19.95 -19.39
N ASP A 103 -8.53 -20.91 -20.13
CA ASP A 103 -8.89 -22.21 -19.53
C ASP A 103 -7.69 -23.15 -19.52
N SER A 104 -6.82 -23.04 -20.53
CA SER A 104 -5.55 -23.80 -20.62
C SER A 104 -4.37 -22.91 -20.99
N ILE A 105 -3.19 -23.19 -20.41
CA ILE A 105 -1.95 -22.49 -20.77
C ILE A 105 -1.55 -22.71 -22.24
N ASN A 106 -1.94 -23.84 -22.82
CA ASN A 106 -1.61 -24.16 -24.21
C ASN A 106 -2.29 -23.20 -25.20
N GLU A 107 -3.38 -22.54 -24.82
CA GLU A 107 -3.98 -21.46 -25.64
C GLU A 107 -3.01 -20.29 -25.85
N LEU A 108 -2.05 -20.08 -24.95
CA LEU A 108 -1.02 -19.06 -25.10
C LEU A 108 0.08 -19.47 -26.10
N PHE A 109 0.29 -20.76 -26.31
CA PHE A 109 1.37 -21.32 -27.13
C PHE A 109 0.89 -22.06 -28.40
N GLY A 110 -0.41 -22.04 -28.68
CA GLY A 110 -0.99 -22.61 -29.89
C GLY A 110 -0.72 -24.11 -30.03
N ALA A 111 -0.38 -24.55 -31.24
CA ALA A 111 -0.22 -25.97 -31.58
C ALA A 111 0.97 -26.68 -30.90
N HIS A 112 1.94 -25.94 -30.35
CA HIS A 112 3.14 -26.50 -29.72
C HIS A 112 2.99 -26.65 -28.19
N GLY A 113 2.17 -25.83 -27.55
CA GLY A 113 2.02 -25.86 -26.09
C GLY A 113 3.26 -25.38 -25.32
N LEU A 114 3.14 -25.38 -23.99
CA LEU A 114 4.18 -24.85 -23.09
C LEU A 114 5.45 -25.72 -23.05
N ASP A 115 5.31 -27.04 -23.07
CA ASP A 115 6.44 -27.96 -23.00
C ASP A 115 7.37 -27.82 -24.20
N ASP A 116 6.84 -27.71 -25.42
CA ASP A 116 7.64 -27.49 -26.62
C ASP A 116 8.38 -26.14 -26.56
N PHE A 117 7.70 -25.09 -26.08
CA PHE A 117 8.31 -23.77 -25.87
C PHE A 117 9.48 -23.86 -24.87
N SER A 118 9.33 -24.57 -23.76
CA SER A 118 10.41 -24.71 -22.78
C SER A 118 11.56 -25.58 -23.30
N ASN A 119 11.24 -26.69 -23.95
CA ASN A 119 12.21 -27.58 -24.60
C ASN A 119 12.98 -26.90 -25.75
N ALA A 120 12.44 -25.84 -26.34
CA ALA A 120 13.16 -25.04 -27.33
C ALA A 120 14.32 -24.23 -26.71
N HIS A 121 14.25 -23.93 -25.42
CA HIS A 121 15.21 -23.09 -24.69
C HIS A 121 15.98 -23.84 -23.60
N GLN A 122 16.03 -25.17 -23.67
CA GLN A 122 16.64 -26.00 -22.62
C GLN A 122 18.16 -25.79 -22.53
N ASP A 123 18.81 -25.55 -23.67
CA ASP A 123 20.27 -25.38 -23.78
C ASP A 123 20.75 -23.93 -23.53
N GLU A 124 19.81 -23.00 -23.32
CA GLU A 124 20.10 -21.58 -23.13
C GLU A 124 20.64 -21.32 -21.72
N LEU A 125 21.85 -20.76 -21.64
CA LEU A 125 22.49 -20.45 -20.35
C LEU A 125 21.73 -19.39 -19.56
N ARG A 126 21.16 -18.43 -20.28
CA ARG A 126 20.39 -17.31 -19.74
C ARG A 126 19.14 -17.15 -20.58
N LYS A 127 18.01 -16.94 -19.90
CA LYS A 127 16.71 -16.75 -20.52
C LYS A 127 15.78 -16.04 -19.53
N VAL A 128 15.05 -15.04 -20.01
CA VAL A 128 14.29 -14.11 -19.17
C VAL A 128 12.82 -14.12 -19.58
N ILE A 129 11.95 -14.18 -18.58
CA ILE A 129 10.52 -13.92 -18.74
C ILE A 129 10.11 -12.77 -17.83
N VAL A 130 9.33 -11.86 -18.40
CA VAL A 130 8.70 -10.76 -17.68
C VAL A 130 7.19 -10.96 -17.75
N VAL A 131 6.52 -10.85 -16.60
CA VAL A 131 5.06 -10.78 -16.51
C VAL A 131 4.69 -9.39 -16.01
N ASP A 132 4.23 -8.56 -16.94
CA ASP A 132 3.90 -7.15 -16.70
C ASP A 132 2.47 -6.98 -16.17
N SER A 133 2.26 -6.03 -15.25
CA SER A 133 1.01 -5.77 -14.54
C SER A 133 0.45 -6.98 -13.77
N ALA A 134 1.32 -7.67 -13.02
CA ALA A 134 1.07 -8.88 -12.26
C ALA A 134 -0.05 -8.80 -11.22
N GLU A 135 -0.52 -7.60 -10.84
CA GLU A 135 -1.75 -7.46 -10.05
C GLU A 135 -2.96 -8.12 -10.71
N LYS A 136 -2.96 -8.29 -12.04
CA LYS A 136 -4.02 -8.98 -12.78
C LYS A 136 -4.08 -10.48 -12.51
N LEU A 137 -3.01 -11.07 -11.98
CA LEU A 137 -3.01 -12.47 -11.56
C LEU A 137 -3.92 -12.70 -10.35
N LEU A 138 -4.13 -11.67 -9.51
CA LEU A 138 -5.03 -11.72 -8.35
C LEU A 138 -6.51 -11.74 -8.78
N GLU A 139 -6.80 -11.36 -10.03
CA GLU A 139 -8.15 -11.31 -10.60
C GLU A 139 -8.53 -12.61 -11.33
N LEU A 140 -7.62 -13.59 -11.42
CA LEU A 140 -7.86 -14.85 -12.13
C LEU A 140 -8.85 -15.74 -11.38
N THR A 141 -9.90 -16.17 -12.07
CA THR A 141 -10.85 -17.17 -11.57
C THR A 141 -10.27 -18.59 -11.65
N ASN A 142 -9.46 -18.85 -12.68
CA ASN A 142 -8.71 -20.09 -12.85
C ASN A 142 -7.21 -19.76 -12.77
N ILE A 143 -6.55 -20.23 -11.72
CA ILE A 143 -5.12 -20.00 -11.48
C ILE A 143 -4.23 -21.08 -12.11
N ASP A 144 -4.80 -22.20 -12.56
CA ASP A 144 -4.05 -23.37 -13.02
C ASP A 144 -3.13 -23.07 -14.21
N PRO A 145 -3.56 -22.32 -15.26
CA PRO A 145 -2.70 -22.01 -16.40
C PRO A 145 -1.41 -21.27 -16.00
N PHE A 146 -1.54 -20.27 -15.12
CA PHE A 146 -0.40 -19.51 -14.66
C PHE A 146 0.47 -20.31 -13.69
N LYS A 147 -0.13 -21.15 -12.84
CA LYS A 147 0.59 -22.05 -11.95
C LYS A 147 1.44 -23.08 -12.73
N GLU A 148 0.88 -23.65 -13.79
CA GLU A 148 1.58 -24.56 -14.69
C GLU A 148 2.75 -23.83 -15.37
N PHE A 149 2.48 -22.65 -15.93
CA PHE A 149 3.50 -21.79 -16.54
C PHE A 149 4.68 -21.55 -15.59
N LEU A 150 4.41 -21.03 -14.40
CA LEU A 150 5.43 -20.71 -13.41
C LEU A 150 6.22 -21.94 -12.95
N THR A 151 5.55 -23.09 -12.81
CA THR A 151 6.21 -24.35 -12.43
C THR A 151 7.25 -24.77 -13.47
N VAL A 152 6.90 -24.68 -14.76
CA VAL A 152 7.84 -24.97 -15.87
C VAL A 152 9.00 -23.97 -15.86
N LEU A 153 8.73 -22.68 -15.65
CA LEU A 153 9.77 -21.66 -15.61
C LEU A 153 10.81 -21.90 -14.51
N ILE A 154 10.35 -22.26 -13.31
CA ILE A 154 11.21 -22.56 -12.17
C ILE A 154 12.04 -23.82 -12.43
N LYS A 155 11.40 -24.88 -12.91
CA LYS A 155 12.07 -26.15 -13.25
C LYS A 155 13.20 -25.94 -14.25
N ASP A 156 12.94 -25.13 -15.28
CA ASP A 156 13.88 -24.88 -16.37
C ASP A 156 14.76 -23.66 -16.14
N LYS A 157 14.79 -23.14 -14.89
CA LYS A 157 15.71 -22.11 -14.38
C LYS A 157 15.65 -20.80 -15.18
N TRP A 158 14.45 -20.39 -15.59
CA TRP A 158 14.21 -19.08 -16.17
C TRP A 158 14.43 -17.97 -15.13
N GLN A 159 14.95 -16.83 -15.58
CA GLN A 159 14.98 -15.60 -14.79
C GLN A 159 13.62 -14.93 -14.93
N VAL A 160 12.89 -14.73 -13.82
CA VAL A 160 11.50 -14.27 -13.85
C VAL A 160 11.36 -12.91 -13.17
N VAL A 161 10.76 -11.96 -13.88
CA VAL A 161 10.43 -10.62 -13.36
C VAL A 161 8.92 -10.42 -13.43
N PHE A 162 8.33 -9.95 -12.34
CA PHE A 162 6.96 -9.45 -12.30
C PHE A 162 6.99 -7.93 -12.18
N THR A 163 6.09 -7.21 -12.84
CA THR A 163 5.85 -5.80 -12.49
C THR A 163 4.52 -5.67 -11.78
N THR A 164 4.41 -4.76 -10.83
CA THR A 164 3.12 -4.45 -10.23
C THR A 164 3.05 -3.02 -9.69
N ARG A 165 1.85 -2.57 -9.30
CA ARG A 165 1.68 -1.31 -8.60
C ARG A 165 1.89 -1.49 -7.10
N ASN A 166 2.35 -0.43 -6.43
CA ASN A 166 2.70 -0.46 -5.00
C ASN A 166 1.55 -0.98 -4.11
N ASN A 167 0.30 -0.64 -4.44
CA ASN A 167 -0.87 -1.04 -3.67
C ASN A 167 -1.22 -2.53 -3.77
N TYR A 168 -0.69 -3.26 -4.75
CA TYR A 168 -0.90 -4.71 -4.90
C TYR A 168 0.28 -5.54 -4.43
N LEU A 169 1.40 -4.90 -4.06
CA LEU A 169 2.63 -5.60 -3.73
C LEU A 169 2.46 -6.58 -2.55
N ALA A 170 1.72 -6.18 -1.51
CA ALA A 170 1.48 -7.02 -0.35
C ALA A 170 0.63 -8.25 -0.70
N ASP A 171 -0.51 -8.04 -1.36
CA ASP A 171 -1.42 -9.11 -1.78
C ASP A 171 -0.75 -10.08 -2.76
N LEU A 172 0.07 -9.55 -3.67
CA LEU A 172 0.80 -10.35 -4.65
C LEU A 172 1.90 -11.19 -3.99
N ASN A 173 2.64 -10.62 -3.04
CA ASN A 173 3.61 -11.39 -2.25
C ASN A 173 2.93 -12.51 -1.46
N TYR A 174 1.79 -12.23 -0.83
CA TYR A 174 1.00 -13.24 -0.13
C TYR A 174 0.57 -14.37 -1.07
N ALA A 175 0.01 -14.04 -2.24
CA ALA A 175 -0.37 -15.02 -3.24
C ALA A 175 0.85 -15.86 -3.71
N PHE A 176 2.00 -15.23 -3.96
CA PHE A 176 3.21 -15.94 -4.37
C PHE A 176 3.74 -16.93 -3.33
N ILE A 177 3.69 -16.58 -2.06
CA ILE A 177 4.11 -17.49 -0.99
C ILE A 177 3.09 -18.62 -0.81
N ASP A 178 1.82 -18.28 -0.59
CA ASP A 178 0.83 -19.24 -0.11
C ASP A 178 0.24 -20.11 -1.24
N ILE A 179 0.14 -19.57 -2.46
CA ILE A 179 -0.50 -20.25 -3.60
C ILE A 179 0.57 -20.85 -4.52
N TYR A 180 1.62 -20.08 -4.82
CA TYR A 180 2.64 -20.47 -5.79
C TYR A 180 3.91 -21.04 -5.15
N ASN A 181 4.01 -21.05 -3.81
CA ASN A 181 5.15 -21.58 -3.06
C ASN A 181 6.50 -20.97 -3.49
N ILE A 182 6.52 -19.67 -3.79
CA ILE A 182 7.73 -18.92 -4.12
C ILE A 182 7.88 -17.67 -3.26
N THR A 183 9.14 -17.26 -3.07
CA THR A 183 9.52 -16.11 -2.25
C THR A 183 10.28 -15.11 -3.12
N PRO A 184 9.57 -14.14 -3.75
CA PRO A 184 10.21 -13.21 -4.68
C PRO A 184 10.93 -12.05 -3.98
N GLU A 185 12.01 -11.58 -4.60
CA GLU A 185 12.69 -10.34 -4.23
C GLU A 185 11.87 -9.12 -4.62
N ASN A 186 11.86 -8.08 -3.79
CA ASN A 186 11.10 -6.87 -4.08
C ASN A 186 12.01 -5.70 -4.51
N LEU A 187 11.75 -5.10 -5.66
CA LEU A 187 12.44 -3.89 -6.15
C LEU A 187 11.45 -2.75 -6.33
N VAL A 188 11.57 -1.70 -5.52
CA VAL A 188 10.63 -0.56 -5.54
C VAL A 188 11.22 0.59 -6.36
N ILE A 189 10.51 1.00 -7.40
CA ILE A 189 10.81 2.19 -8.20
C ILE A 189 9.89 3.33 -7.75
N LYS A 190 10.51 4.44 -7.31
CA LYS A 190 9.82 5.62 -6.77
C LYS A 190 9.73 6.75 -7.80
N ASN A 191 8.72 7.61 -7.65
CA ASN A 191 8.65 8.88 -8.37
C ASN A 191 9.89 9.75 -8.09
N LEU A 192 10.12 10.72 -8.95
CA LEU A 192 11.18 11.71 -8.75
C LEU A 192 10.96 12.45 -7.44
N LYS A 193 12.03 12.65 -6.69
CA LYS A 193 12.03 13.58 -5.56
C LYS A 193 11.99 15.01 -6.10
N ARG A 194 11.49 15.94 -5.27
CA ARG A 194 11.48 17.37 -5.63
C ARG A 194 12.87 17.89 -5.99
N GLY A 195 13.91 17.46 -5.27
CA GLY A 195 15.31 17.81 -5.60
C GLY A 195 15.75 17.33 -6.98
N GLU A 196 15.48 16.06 -7.31
CA GLU A 196 15.80 15.48 -8.62
C GLU A 196 15.08 16.21 -9.76
N LEU A 197 13.81 16.60 -9.55
CA LEU A 197 13.04 17.36 -10.53
C LEU A 197 13.59 18.79 -10.74
N ILE A 198 14.07 19.44 -9.67
CA ILE A 198 14.74 20.75 -9.75
C ILE A 198 16.05 20.62 -10.52
N GLU A 199 16.88 19.61 -10.22
CA GLU A 199 18.11 19.35 -10.95
C GLU A 199 17.86 19.10 -12.44
N LEU A 200 16.82 18.35 -12.79
CA LEU A 200 16.43 18.13 -14.19
C LEU A 200 16.01 19.44 -14.87
N SER A 201 15.25 20.29 -14.18
CA SER A 201 14.82 21.60 -14.65
C SER A 201 16.01 22.52 -14.93
N ASP A 202 16.96 22.62 -13.99
CA ASP A 202 18.15 23.46 -14.10
C ASP A 202 19.08 22.97 -15.22
N ASN A 203 19.34 21.66 -15.29
CA ASN A 203 20.24 21.08 -16.30
C ASN A 203 19.68 21.18 -17.73
N ASN A 204 18.36 21.14 -17.89
CA ASN A 204 17.71 21.10 -19.20
C ASN A 204 17.02 22.40 -19.62
N GLY A 205 16.92 23.38 -18.73
CA GLY A 205 16.42 24.72 -19.04
C GLY A 205 14.92 24.77 -19.33
N PHE A 206 14.12 24.02 -18.58
CA PHE A 206 12.65 24.14 -18.55
C PHE A 206 12.19 24.68 -17.20
N SER A 207 11.12 25.47 -17.17
CA SER A 207 10.54 25.98 -15.92
C SER A 207 9.64 24.94 -15.28
N LEU A 208 9.63 24.88 -13.95
CA LEU A 208 8.66 24.11 -13.19
C LEU A 208 7.32 24.88 -13.06
N PRO A 209 6.18 24.16 -13.01
CA PRO A 209 4.87 24.77 -12.82
C PRO A 209 4.74 25.38 -11.42
N GLN A 210 3.97 26.47 -11.32
CA GLN A 210 3.66 27.13 -10.04
C GLN A 210 2.52 26.43 -9.28
N ASP A 211 1.60 25.76 -10.00
CA ASP A 211 0.54 24.97 -9.37
C ASP A 211 1.17 23.75 -8.66
N VAL A 212 1.02 23.70 -7.34
CA VAL A 212 1.60 22.66 -6.47
C VAL A 212 1.10 21.26 -6.84
N ARG A 213 -0.17 21.13 -7.27
CA ARG A 213 -0.75 19.83 -7.65
C ARG A 213 -0.14 19.36 -8.96
N LEU A 214 0.08 20.28 -9.92
CA LEU A 214 0.77 19.95 -11.16
C LEU A 214 2.24 19.61 -10.90
N LEU A 215 2.92 20.33 -10.00
CA LEU A 215 4.28 20.01 -9.58
C LEU A 215 4.39 18.61 -8.99
N GLU A 216 3.45 18.22 -8.14
CA GLU A 216 3.39 16.86 -7.58
C GLU A 216 3.09 15.81 -8.66
N LEU A 217 2.22 16.12 -9.63
CA LEU A 217 1.91 15.22 -10.75
C LEU A 217 3.14 14.92 -11.62
N ILE A 218 3.93 15.94 -11.98
CA ILE A 218 5.10 15.78 -12.87
C ILE A 218 6.32 15.15 -12.19
N LYS A 219 6.28 14.87 -10.89
CA LYS A 219 7.27 13.97 -10.27
C LYS A 219 7.18 12.55 -10.84
N ASN A 220 6.04 12.21 -11.42
CA ASN A 220 5.87 10.99 -12.18
C ASN A 220 6.48 11.16 -13.59
N PRO A 221 7.46 10.32 -13.98
CA PRO A 221 8.13 10.37 -15.28
C PRO A 221 7.21 10.43 -16.51
N PHE A 222 6.07 9.72 -16.50
CA PHE A 222 5.12 9.78 -17.61
C PHE A 222 4.56 11.20 -17.79
N TYR A 223 4.10 11.81 -16.69
CA TYR A 223 3.55 13.16 -16.74
C TYR A 223 4.63 14.22 -16.98
N LEU A 224 5.86 14.00 -16.52
CA LEU A 224 7.01 14.84 -16.88
C LEU A 224 7.24 14.82 -18.40
N SER A 225 7.23 13.63 -19.01
CA SER A 225 7.39 13.48 -20.46
C SER A 225 6.34 14.28 -21.21
N GLU A 226 5.07 14.13 -20.83
CA GLU A 226 3.98 14.87 -21.49
C GLU A 226 4.00 16.38 -21.18
N TYR A 227 4.45 16.78 -20.00
CA TYR A 227 4.67 18.19 -19.66
C TYR A 227 5.71 18.83 -20.58
N LEU A 228 6.85 18.15 -20.78
CA LEU A 228 7.93 18.62 -21.64
C LEU A 228 7.55 18.56 -23.13
N ARG A 229 6.81 17.54 -23.55
CA ARG A 229 6.29 17.39 -24.93
C ARG A 229 5.40 18.56 -25.35
N PHE A 230 4.59 19.09 -24.43
CA PHE A 230 3.68 20.21 -24.70
C PHE A 230 4.10 21.53 -24.06
N TYR A 231 5.39 21.64 -23.71
CA TYR A 231 5.96 22.81 -23.05
C TYR A 231 5.93 24.04 -23.95
N THR A 232 5.34 25.13 -23.44
CA THR A 232 5.31 26.44 -24.12
C THR A 232 6.11 27.51 -23.38
N GLY A 233 6.64 27.21 -22.19
CA GLY A 233 7.26 28.19 -21.29
C GLY A 233 6.26 29.05 -20.51
N GLU A 234 4.96 28.88 -20.76
CA GLU A 234 3.90 29.56 -20.02
C GLU A 234 3.47 28.73 -18.80
N SER A 235 3.04 29.43 -17.75
CA SER A 235 2.45 28.78 -16.58
C SER A 235 1.11 28.17 -16.96
N ILE A 236 0.93 26.89 -16.64
CA ILE A 236 -0.33 26.15 -16.80
C ILE A 236 -0.73 25.58 -15.44
N ASP A 237 -2.03 25.61 -15.14
CA ASP A 237 -2.56 24.97 -13.93
C ASP A 237 -2.81 23.47 -14.14
N TYR A 238 -3.10 22.77 -13.05
CA TYR A 238 -3.34 21.33 -13.06
C TYR A 238 -4.51 20.89 -13.97
N VAL A 239 -5.64 21.62 -13.91
CA VAL A 239 -6.87 21.25 -14.63
C VAL A 239 -6.70 21.47 -16.13
N SER A 240 -6.22 22.65 -16.51
CA SER A 240 -5.91 23.03 -17.87
C SER A 240 -4.87 22.09 -18.49
N PHE A 241 -3.89 21.64 -17.70
CA PHE A 241 -2.91 20.66 -18.16
C PHE A 241 -3.56 19.32 -18.50
N LYS A 242 -4.37 18.75 -17.59
CA LYS A 242 -5.06 17.47 -17.86
C LYS A 242 -6.02 17.56 -19.06
N GLU A 243 -6.78 18.65 -19.18
CA GLU A 243 -7.64 18.87 -20.35
C GLU A 243 -6.83 18.96 -21.64
N LYS A 244 -5.70 19.67 -21.62
CA LYS A 244 -4.77 19.76 -22.75
C LYS A 244 -4.21 18.39 -23.13
N LEU A 245 -3.85 17.54 -22.16
CA LEU A 245 -3.39 16.17 -22.42
C LEU A 245 -4.45 15.36 -23.15
N TRP A 246 -5.68 15.31 -22.60
CA TRP A 246 -6.78 14.57 -23.23
C TRP A 246 -7.05 15.05 -24.66
N ASN A 247 -7.13 16.38 -24.84
CA ASN A 247 -7.43 16.97 -26.14
C ASN A 247 -6.30 16.75 -27.16
N LYS A 248 -5.03 16.87 -26.76
CA LYS A 248 -3.89 16.73 -27.68
C LYS A 248 -3.50 15.28 -27.96
N ILE A 249 -3.64 14.38 -26.99
CA ILE A 249 -3.24 12.98 -27.12
C ILE A 249 -4.39 12.15 -27.68
N ILE A 250 -5.61 12.27 -27.13
CA ILE A 250 -6.76 11.40 -27.44
C ILE A 250 -7.72 12.01 -28.45
N VAL A 251 -8.10 13.29 -28.33
CA VAL A 251 -9.11 13.86 -29.23
C VAL A 251 -8.52 14.28 -30.58
N LYS A 252 -7.39 14.99 -30.60
CA LYS A 252 -6.75 15.56 -31.81
C LYS A 252 -7.75 16.24 -32.77
N ASN A 253 -8.70 16.98 -32.20
CA ASN A 253 -9.79 17.66 -32.93
C ASN A 253 -10.76 16.73 -33.69
N LYS A 254 -10.79 15.42 -33.38
CA LYS A 254 -11.71 14.43 -33.96
C LYS A 254 -12.53 13.73 -32.86
N PRO A 255 -13.79 14.15 -32.61
CA PRO A 255 -14.62 13.53 -31.57
C PRO A 255 -14.87 12.03 -31.75
N SER A 256 -14.87 11.54 -33.00
CA SER A 256 -14.99 10.11 -33.29
C SER A 256 -13.81 9.29 -32.76
N ARG A 257 -12.62 9.90 -32.66
CA ARG A 257 -11.41 9.29 -32.07
C ARG A 257 -11.57 9.10 -30.56
N GLU A 258 -12.12 10.10 -29.87
CA GLU A 258 -12.47 10.00 -28.46
C GLU A 258 -13.48 8.88 -28.22
N GLN A 259 -14.58 8.85 -28.98
CA GLN A 259 -15.62 7.83 -28.84
C GLN A 259 -15.07 6.42 -29.05
N CYS A 260 -14.23 6.23 -30.07
CA CYS A 260 -13.62 4.94 -30.33
C CYS A 260 -12.67 4.50 -29.21
N PHE A 261 -11.82 5.41 -28.72
CA PHE A 261 -10.90 5.08 -27.64
C PHE A 261 -11.63 4.73 -26.33
N LEU A 262 -12.69 5.48 -26.00
CA LEU A 262 -13.56 5.17 -24.86
C LEU A 262 -14.24 3.79 -25.00
N ALA A 263 -14.75 3.46 -26.19
CA ALA A 263 -15.37 2.15 -26.46
C ALA A 263 -14.36 1.02 -26.29
N THR A 264 -13.13 1.20 -26.78
CA THR A 264 -12.03 0.22 -26.67
C THR A 264 -11.67 -0.04 -25.21
N ALA A 265 -11.45 1.02 -24.42
CA ALA A 265 -11.10 0.90 -23.01
C ALA A 265 -12.23 0.27 -22.18
N PHE A 266 -13.49 0.61 -22.47
CA PHE A 266 -14.62 0.08 -21.73
C PHE A 266 -14.88 -1.40 -22.03
N GLN A 267 -14.77 -1.80 -23.30
CA GLN A 267 -14.87 -3.21 -23.69
C GLN A 267 -13.76 -4.04 -23.02
N ARG A 268 -12.53 -3.53 -23.01
CA ARG A 268 -11.40 -4.19 -22.34
C ARG A 268 -11.64 -4.33 -20.85
N ALA A 269 -12.09 -3.26 -20.19
CA ALA A 269 -12.37 -3.27 -18.76
C ALA A 269 -13.54 -4.17 -18.37
N SER A 270 -14.54 -4.37 -19.25
CA SER A 270 -15.69 -5.23 -18.99
C SER A 270 -15.38 -6.72 -19.24
N GLU A 271 -14.68 -7.04 -20.33
CA GLU A 271 -14.29 -8.41 -20.67
C GLU A 271 -13.11 -8.91 -19.82
N GLY A 272 -12.28 -7.98 -19.33
CA GLY A 272 -11.06 -8.27 -18.59
C GLY A 272 -10.02 -9.04 -19.41
N GLN A 273 -10.06 -8.91 -20.74
CA GLN A 273 -9.13 -9.52 -21.69
C GLN A 273 -8.03 -8.53 -22.08
N PHE A 274 -6.88 -9.04 -22.51
CA PHE A 274 -5.81 -8.18 -23.01
C PHE A 274 -6.12 -7.62 -24.42
N PHE A 275 -6.67 -8.45 -25.31
CA PHE A 275 -7.04 -8.03 -26.65
C PHE A 275 -8.54 -7.83 -26.76
N VAL A 276 -8.97 -6.84 -27.54
CA VAL A 276 -10.37 -6.55 -27.85
C VAL A 276 -10.55 -6.21 -29.33
N SER A 277 -11.77 -6.36 -29.82
CA SER A 277 -12.18 -5.96 -31.17
C SER A 277 -13.29 -4.92 -31.09
N PRO A 278 -12.97 -3.64 -30.86
CA PRO A 278 -13.96 -2.59 -30.68
C PRO A 278 -14.72 -2.32 -31.98
N ALA A 279 -16.02 -2.07 -31.84
CA ALA A 279 -16.88 -1.66 -32.94
C ALA A 279 -16.62 -0.19 -33.35
N CYS A 280 -15.48 0.04 -33.98
CA CYS A 280 -15.02 1.34 -34.46
C CYS A 280 -14.69 1.32 -35.96
N ASP A 281 -14.62 2.52 -36.54
CA ASP A 281 -14.00 2.71 -37.86
C ASP A 281 -12.51 2.33 -37.81
N THR A 282 -12.05 1.50 -38.75
CA THR A 282 -10.68 1.00 -38.80
C THR A 282 -9.66 2.11 -39.03
N GLY A 283 -10.01 3.15 -39.80
CA GLY A 283 -9.13 4.30 -40.01
C GLY A 283 -8.88 5.09 -38.73
N ILE A 284 -9.86 5.14 -37.81
CA ILE A 284 -9.69 5.76 -36.49
C ILE A 284 -8.78 4.91 -35.59
N LEU A 285 -8.94 3.58 -35.64
CA LEU A 285 -8.06 2.66 -34.92
C LEU A 285 -6.62 2.77 -35.42
N ASP A 286 -6.41 2.84 -36.74
CA ASP A 286 -5.09 3.04 -37.35
C ASP A 286 -4.44 4.36 -36.90
N GLU A 287 -5.22 5.43 -36.73
CA GLU A 287 -4.73 6.70 -36.18
C GLU A 287 -4.31 6.57 -34.70
N LEU A 288 -5.06 5.83 -33.88
CA LEU A 288 -4.70 5.56 -32.49
C LEU A 288 -3.45 4.67 -32.38
N VAL A 289 -3.31 3.72 -33.31
CA VAL A 289 -2.13 2.84 -33.43
C VAL A 289 -0.90 3.64 -33.83
N LYS A 290 -1.01 4.49 -34.85
CA LYS A 290 0.08 5.35 -35.30
C LYS A 290 0.60 6.29 -34.20
N ASP A 291 -0.28 6.69 -33.28
CA ASP A 291 0.06 7.56 -32.16
C ASP A 291 0.51 6.81 -30.89
N GLY A 292 0.60 5.47 -30.95
CA GLY A 292 1.12 4.67 -29.85
C GLY A 292 0.18 4.55 -28.64
N ILE A 293 -1.11 4.86 -28.81
CA ILE A 293 -2.12 4.77 -27.73
C ILE A 293 -2.74 3.38 -27.68
N VAL A 294 -2.92 2.79 -28.86
CA VAL A 294 -3.43 1.44 -29.07
C VAL A 294 -2.37 0.65 -29.83
N GLY A 295 -2.21 -0.63 -29.54
CA GLY A 295 -1.44 -1.56 -30.36
C GLY A 295 -2.38 -2.53 -31.07
N TYR A 296 -1.90 -3.15 -32.14
CA TYR A 296 -2.65 -4.13 -32.90
C TYR A 296 -1.80 -5.39 -33.16
N GLU A 297 -2.39 -6.55 -32.88
CA GLU A 297 -1.84 -7.87 -33.22
C GLU A 297 -2.93 -8.73 -33.86
N ALA A 298 -2.55 -9.91 -34.35
CA ALA A 298 -3.51 -10.85 -34.95
C ALA A 298 -4.70 -11.18 -34.03
N ALA A 299 -4.48 -11.15 -32.71
CA ALA A 299 -5.51 -11.39 -31.70
C ALA A 299 -6.47 -10.20 -31.47
N GLY A 300 -6.14 -9.00 -31.93
CA GLY A 300 -6.95 -7.80 -31.78
C GLY A 300 -6.17 -6.57 -31.31
N TYR A 301 -6.89 -5.58 -30.80
CA TYR A 301 -6.34 -4.33 -30.30
C TYR A 301 -6.08 -4.38 -28.80
N PHE A 302 -5.04 -3.69 -28.33
CA PHE A 302 -4.74 -3.54 -26.90
C PHE A 302 -4.36 -2.09 -26.57
N ILE A 303 -4.51 -1.66 -25.32
CA ILE A 303 -4.06 -0.33 -24.87
C ILE A 303 -2.59 -0.44 -24.44
N THR A 304 -1.74 0.44 -24.98
CA THR A 304 -0.28 0.35 -24.84
C THR A 304 0.20 0.67 -23.42
N HIS A 305 -0.50 1.58 -22.73
CA HIS A 305 -0.19 2.00 -21.36
C HIS A 305 -1.44 1.99 -20.48
N ASP A 306 -1.33 1.42 -19.28
CA ASP A 306 -2.41 1.40 -18.29
C ASP A 306 -2.96 2.80 -17.97
N ILE A 307 -2.10 3.83 -18.02
CA ILE A 307 -2.50 5.23 -17.77
C ILE A 307 -3.56 5.70 -18.79
N TYR A 308 -3.45 5.29 -20.06
CA TYR A 308 -4.44 5.67 -21.06
C TYR A 308 -5.79 5.00 -20.81
N GLU A 309 -5.79 3.73 -20.37
CA GLU A 309 -6.99 3.03 -19.95
C GLU A 309 -7.65 3.74 -18.75
N GLU A 310 -6.85 4.12 -17.74
CA GLU A 310 -7.35 4.84 -16.57
C GLU A 310 -7.97 6.20 -16.93
N TRP A 311 -7.31 6.97 -17.79
CA TRP A 311 -7.86 8.23 -18.29
C TRP A 311 -9.19 8.04 -19.02
N ALA A 312 -9.30 7.00 -19.85
CA ALA A 312 -10.52 6.70 -20.57
C ALA A 312 -11.68 6.37 -19.63
N LEU A 313 -11.42 5.53 -18.62
CA LEU A 313 -12.44 5.16 -17.63
C LEU A 313 -12.85 6.37 -16.77
N GLU A 314 -11.91 7.20 -16.32
CA GLU A 314 -12.21 8.45 -15.59
C GLU A 314 -13.00 9.45 -16.44
N LYS A 315 -12.69 9.55 -17.74
CA LYS A 315 -13.45 10.39 -18.67
C LYS A 315 -14.87 9.86 -18.87
N LYS A 316 -15.04 8.55 -19.03
CA LYS A 316 -16.37 7.92 -19.16
C LYS A 316 -17.22 8.18 -17.92
N ILE A 317 -16.65 7.96 -16.73
CA ILE A 317 -17.28 8.26 -15.44
C ILE A 317 -17.70 9.72 -15.37
N SER A 318 -16.83 10.65 -15.79
CA SER A 318 -17.17 12.08 -15.84
C SER A 318 -18.37 12.38 -16.76
N VAL A 319 -18.39 11.79 -17.96
CA VAL A 319 -19.46 11.99 -18.94
C VAL A 319 -20.77 11.40 -18.44
N ASP A 320 -20.76 10.18 -17.90
CA ASP A 320 -21.96 9.53 -17.38
C ASP A 320 -22.47 10.23 -16.13
N TYR A 321 -21.58 10.75 -15.28
CA TYR A 321 -21.97 11.55 -14.12
C TYR A 321 -22.72 12.82 -14.51
N ILE A 322 -22.29 13.50 -15.59
CA ILE A 322 -22.97 14.70 -16.10
C ILE A 322 -24.34 14.33 -16.71
N ARG A 323 -24.46 13.16 -17.32
CA ARG A 323 -25.66 12.70 -18.03
C ARG A 323 -26.64 11.91 -17.17
N LYS A 324 -26.29 11.58 -15.93
CA LYS A 324 -27.10 10.71 -15.07
C LYS A 324 -28.46 11.35 -14.79
N ALA A 325 -29.53 10.58 -14.88
CA ALA A 325 -30.82 10.99 -14.32
C ALA A 325 -30.88 10.72 -12.82
N ASN A 326 -30.28 9.62 -12.38
CA ASN A 326 -30.17 9.21 -10.98
C ASN A 326 -28.89 8.39 -10.74
N ASN A 327 -28.54 8.17 -9.46
CA ASN A 327 -27.29 7.50 -9.09
C ASN A 327 -27.30 5.98 -9.38
N ASN A 328 -28.46 5.31 -9.39
CA ASN A 328 -28.53 3.88 -9.71
C ASN A 328 -28.21 3.63 -11.19
N GLU A 329 -28.87 4.39 -12.09
CA GLU A 329 -28.59 4.33 -13.53
C GLU A 329 -27.12 4.68 -13.84
N PHE A 330 -26.53 5.61 -13.09
CA PHE A 330 -25.11 5.95 -13.21
C PHE A 330 -24.21 4.74 -12.93
N PHE A 331 -24.42 4.04 -11.80
CA PHE A 331 -23.60 2.87 -11.45
C PHE A 331 -23.84 1.67 -12.38
N GLU A 332 -25.07 1.46 -12.84
CA GLU A 332 -25.38 0.46 -13.87
C GLU A 332 -24.63 0.74 -15.19
N LYS A 333 -24.56 2.01 -15.61
CA LYS A 333 -23.90 2.40 -16.87
C LYS A 333 -22.39 2.27 -16.85
N ILE A 334 -21.74 2.63 -15.74
CA ILE A 334 -20.27 2.52 -15.64
C ILE A 334 -19.82 1.08 -15.43
N GLY A 335 -20.68 0.20 -14.89
CA GLY A 335 -20.37 -1.21 -14.66
C GLY A 335 -19.46 -1.45 -13.45
N GLU A 336 -19.35 -2.72 -13.04
CA GLU A 336 -18.79 -3.10 -11.73
C GLU A 336 -17.37 -3.69 -11.78
N SER A 337 -16.70 -3.62 -12.94
CA SER A 337 -15.38 -4.22 -13.08
C SER A 337 -14.33 -3.52 -12.20
N LEU A 338 -13.30 -4.26 -11.78
CA LEU A 338 -12.26 -3.72 -10.90
C LEU A 338 -11.52 -2.50 -11.46
N PRO A 339 -11.17 -2.44 -12.77
CA PRO A 339 -10.64 -1.22 -13.37
C PRO A 339 -11.58 -0.02 -13.22
N VAL A 340 -12.88 -0.20 -13.46
CA VAL A 340 -13.88 0.88 -13.33
C VAL A 340 -13.98 1.34 -11.88
N ARG A 341 -14.04 0.41 -10.92
CA ARG A 341 -14.08 0.73 -9.49
C ARG A 341 -12.87 1.56 -9.05
N ARG A 342 -11.67 1.18 -9.51
CA ARG A 342 -10.43 1.92 -9.24
C ARG A 342 -10.49 3.32 -9.86
N SER A 343 -10.89 3.44 -11.12
CA SER A 343 -11.04 4.73 -11.79
C SER A 343 -12.11 5.61 -11.14
N PHE A 344 -13.18 5.03 -10.60
CA PHE A 344 -14.18 5.77 -9.82
C PHE A 344 -13.58 6.34 -8.54
N ARG A 345 -12.82 5.53 -7.78
CA ARG A 345 -12.10 6.01 -6.59
C ARG A 345 -11.13 7.15 -6.93
N ASN A 346 -10.36 7.02 -8.00
CA ASN A 346 -9.44 8.06 -8.46
C ASN A 346 -10.19 9.34 -8.86
N TRP A 347 -11.29 9.20 -9.58
CA TRP A 347 -12.15 10.30 -10.01
C TRP A 347 -12.75 11.06 -8.82
N ILE A 348 -13.22 10.36 -7.78
CA ILE A 348 -13.65 10.99 -6.52
C ILE A 348 -12.48 11.71 -5.86
N SER A 349 -11.31 11.05 -5.77
CA SER A 349 -10.12 11.62 -5.13
C SER A 349 -9.67 12.91 -5.82
N GLU A 350 -9.72 12.96 -7.15
CA GLU A 350 -9.43 14.17 -7.91
C GLU A 350 -10.44 15.29 -7.65
N ARG A 351 -11.75 15.00 -7.63
CA ARG A 351 -12.76 16.02 -7.30
C ARG A 351 -12.62 16.55 -5.89
N LEU A 352 -12.24 15.70 -4.95
CA LEU A 352 -11.91 16.10 -3.58
C LEU A 352 -10.66 16.99 -3.54
N LEU A 353 -9.63 16.68 -4.33
CA LEU A 353 -8.41 17.51 -4.46
C LEU A 353 -8.69 18.87 -5.11
N LEU A 354 -9.69 18.95 -5.99
CA LEU A 354 -10.11 20.17 -6.67
C LEU A 354 -11.15 20.98 -5.88
N ASP A 355 -11.51 20.56 -4.67
CA ASP A 355 -12.54 21.18 -3.82
C ASP A 355 -13.87 21.41 -4.56
N ASP A 356 -14.26 20.46 -5.42
CA ASP A 356 -15.49 20.53 -6.19
C ASP A 356 -16.71 20.53 -5.27
N GLN A 357 -17.44 21.65 -5.23
CA GLN A 357 -18.59 21.80 -4.34
C GLN A 357 -19.74 20.84 -4.66
N SER A 358 -19.81 20.31 -5.89
CA SER A 358 -20.83 19.33 -6.28
C SER A 358 -20.57 17.92 -5.70
N ILE A 359 -19.36 17.64 -5.21
CA ILE A 359 -19.00 16.31 -4.72
C ILE A 359 -19.64 15.98 -3.37
N LYS A 360 -19.81 16.99 -2.51
CA LYS A 360 -20.41 16.83 -1.18
C LYS A 360 -21.85 16.31 -1.23
N PRO A 361 -22.79 16.95 -1.97
CA PRO A 361 -24.15 16.43 -2.08
C PRO A 361 -24.18 15.06 -2.78
N PHE A 362 -23.34 14.83 -3.78
CA PHE A 362 -23.25 13.53 -4.43
C PHE A 362 -22.84 12.41 -3.47
N ILE A 363 -21.84 12.66 -2.63
CA ILE A 363 -21.41 11.72 -1.59
C ILE A 363 -22.55 11.45 -0.61
N ALA A 364 -23.27 12.48 -0.18
CA ALA A 364 -24.44 12.35 0.70
C ALA A 364 -25.52 11.44 0.11
N GLU A 365 -25.86 11.65 -1.17
CA GLU A 365 -26.84 10.84 -1.88
C GLU A 365 -26.40 9.39 -2.03
N ILE A 366 -25.10 9.11 -2.26
CA ILE A 366 -24.60 7.74 -2.38
C ILE A 366 -24.65 7.01 -1.03
N VAL A 367 -24.16 7.67 0.02
CA VAL A 367 -24.08 7.07 1.36
C VAL A 367 -25.48 6.71 1.86
N CYS A 368 -26.43 7.65 1.73
CA CYS A 368 -27.82 7.48 2.15
C CYS A 368 -28.69 6.73 1.13
N GLY A 369 -28.21 6.52 -0.10
CA GLY A 369 -28.98 5.91 -1.18
C GLY A 369 -29.29 4.43 -0.93
N GLU A 370 -30.56 4.07 -1.07
CA GLU A 370 -31.02 2.69 -1.14
C GLU A 370 -30.84 2.16 -2.57
N GLY A 371 -30.35 0.93 -2.72
CA GLY A 371 -30.11 0.29 -4.02
C GLY A 371 -28.69 0.45 -4.59
N ILE A 372 -27.84 1.26 -3.97
CA ILE A 372 -26.41 1.35 -4.36
C ILE A 372 -25.62 0.27 -3.63
N SER A 373 -24.94 -0.60 -4.38
CA SER A 373 -24.10 -1.67 -3.86
C SER A 373 -23.04 -1.16 -2.87
N ASN A 374 -22.85 -1.89 -1.76
CA ASN A 374 -21.94 -1.49 -0.68
C ASN A 374 -20.50 -1.26 -1.15
N PHE A 375 -20.04 -2.02 -2.14
CA PHE A 375 -18.68 -1.84 -2.65
C PHE A 375 -18.46 -0.46 -3.28
N TRP A 376 -19.49 0.17 -3.90
CA TRP A 376 -19.39 1.55 -4.39
C TRP A 376 -19.27 2.55 -3.24
N LYS A 377 -20.00 2.31 -2.14
CA LYS A 377 -19.88 3.11 -0.92
C LYS A 377 -18.48 2.96 -0.33
N ASP A 378 -17.91 1.76 -0.37
CA ASP A 378 -16.53 1.52 0.07
C ASP A 378 -15.51 2.25 -0.81
N GLU A 379 -15.62 2.17 -2.14
CA GLU A 379 -14.73 2.91 -3.06
C GLU A 379 -14.74 4.41 -2.76
N LEU A 380 -15.93 4.97 -2.55
CA LEU A 380 -16.12 6.36 -2.18
C LEU A 380 -15.45 6.67 -0.84
N TRP A 381 -15.71 5.87 0.20
CA TRP A 381 -15.17 6.12 1.53
C TRP A 381 -13.66 5.99 1.58
N VAL A 382 -13.07 5.07 0.82
CA VAL A 382 -11.61 4.98 0.72
C VAL A 382 -11.03 6.26 0.09
N ALA A 383 -11.66 6.80 -0.95
CA ALA A 383 -11.23 8.10 -1.51
C ALA A 383 -11.33 9.24 -0.49
N VAL A 384 -12.42 9.28 0.30
CA VAL A 384 -12.61 10.28 1.36
C VAL A 384 -11.57 10.14 2.47
N LEU A 385 -11.29 8.92 2.94
CA LEU A 385 -10.33 8.65 4.01
C LEU A 385 -8.88 8.97 3.60
N LEU A 386 -8.55 8.82 2.31
CA LEU A 386 -7.22 9.18 1.80
C LEU A 386 -7.07 10.69 1.54
N SER A 387 -8.17 11.43 1.43
CA SER A 387 -8.19 12.86 1.11
C SER A 387 -8.00 13.75 2.34
N ASP A 388 -7.32 14.89 2.16
CA ASP A 388 -7.19 15.97 3.15
C ASP A 388 -8.53 16.55 3.62
N ASN A 389 -9.61 16.32 2.84
CA ASN A 389 -10.97 16.75 3.17
C ASN A 389 -11.71 15.77 4.09
N SER A 390 -11.06 14.70 4.58
CA SER A 390 -11.68 13.65 5.40
C SER A 390 -12.47 14.19 6.61
N SER A 391 -11.89 15.13 7.37
CA SER A 391 -12.51 15.74 8.56
C SER A 391 -13.86 16.41 8.28
N ILE A 392 -14.01 17.04 7.11
CA ILE A 392 -15.26 17.71 6.70
C ILE A 392 -16.39 16.67 6.60
N PHE A 393 -16.10 15.48 6.06
CA PHE A 393 -17.10 14.43 5.90
C PHE A 393 -17.47 13.77 7.24
N PHE A 394 -16.53 13.59 8.16
CA PHE A 394 -16.86 13.12 9.52
C PHE A 394 -17.83 14.08 10.23
N ASN A 395 -17.60 15.38 10.11
CA ASN A 395 -18.51 16.39 10.65
C ASN A 395 -19.88 16.38 9.95
N TYR A 396 -19.88 16.30 8.62
CA TYR A 396 -21.10 16.28 7.83
C TYR A 396 -21.99 15.05 8.12
N PHE A 397 -21.39 13.87 8.29
CA PHE A 397 -22.09 12.62 8.57
C PHE A 397 -22.16 12.26 10.07
N LYS A 398 -21.83 13.18 10.98
CA LYS A 398 -21.74 12.92 12.43
C LYS A 398 -22.94 12.14 12.97
N ARG A 399 -24.16 12.61 12.70
CA ARG A 399 -25.39 11.94 13.17
C ARG A 399 -25.53 10.52 12.63
N TYR A 400 -25.16 10.30 11.37
CA TYR A 400 -25.27 9.00 10.73
C TYR A 400 -24.20 8.02 11.25
N LEU A 401 -22.99 8.52 11.50
CA LEU A 401 -21.89 7.76 12.10
C LEU A 401 -22.20 7.29 13.53
N LEU A 402 -22.94 8.08 14.30
CA LEU A 402 -23.30 7.77 15.69
C LEU A 402 -24.62 7.00 15.81
N SER A 403 -25.46 7.01 14.76
CA SER A 403 -26.70 6.24 14.70
C SER A 403 -26.49 4.74 14.41
N SER A 404 -27.56 3.95 14.52
CA SER A 404 -27.62 2.54 14.08
C SER A 404 -26.47 1.68 14.60
N ASP A 405 -26.22 1.74 15.91
CA ASP A 405 -25.14 0.99 16.59
C ASP A 405 -23.75 1.22 15.94
N GLN A 406 -23.54 2.45 15.44
CA GLN A 406 -22.30 2.90 14.83
C GLN A 406 -21.85 2.03 13.64
N ASN A 407 -22.78 1.40 12.92
CA ASN A 407 -22.48 0.50 11.79
C ASN A 407 -21.60 1.15 10.71
N LEU A 408 -21.88 2.42 10.37
CA LEU A 408 -21.04 3.14 9.41
C LEU A 408 -19.63 3.38 9.96
N LEU A 409 -19.51 3.82 11.22
CA LEU A 409 -18.20 4.06 11.84
C LEU A 409 -17.38 2.75 11.95
N LYS A 410 -18.03 1.63 12.29
CA LYS A 410 -17.45 0.27 12.25
C LYS A 410 -16.93 -0.07 10.85
N ARG A 411 -17.70 0.25 9.80
CA ARG A 411 -17.26 0.05 8.41
C ARG A 411 -16.07 0.96 8.05
N LEU A 412 -16.09 2.23 8.43
CA LEU A 412 -15.02 3.18 8.13
C LEU A 412 -13.71 2.82 8.84
N THR A 413 -13.75 2.41 10.11
CA THR A 413 -12.56 1.95 10.84
C THR A 413 -11.97 0.68 10.21
N PHE A 414 -12.81 -0.23 9.72
CA PHE A 414 -12.36 -1.39 8.93
C PHE A 414 -11.70 -0.97 7.61
N LEU A 415 -12.35 -0.11 6.81
CA LEU A 415 -11.79 0.38 5.54
C LEU A 415 -10.49 1.16 5.72
N LEU A 416 -10.40 1.96 6.79
CA LEU A 416 -9.20 2.70 7.17
C LEU A 416 -8.02 1.74 7.37
N ARG A 417 -8.23 0.69 8.16
CA ARG A 417 -7.19 -0.30 8.46
C ARG A 417 -6.86 -1.21 7.27
N LEU A 418 -7.75 -1.33 6.30
CA LEU A 418 -7.55 -2.15 5.11
C LEU A 418 -6.86 -1.38 3.97
N ALA A 419 -7.38 -0.20 3.62
CA ALA A 419 -7.03 0.51 2.39
C ALA A 419 -6.16 1.77 2.61
N CYS A 420 -6.08 2.27 3.85
CA CYS A 420 -5.36 3.52 4.16
C CYS A 420 -4.00 3.23 4.81
N LYS A 421 -3.23 2.29 4.26
CA LYS A 421 -1.91 1.92 4.75
C LYS A 421 -0.89 1.89 3.61
N ASP A 422 0.36 2.21 3.94
CA ASP A 422 1.52 2.03 3.06
C ASP A 422 2.53 1.07 3.71
N VAL A 423 3.37 0.44 2.89
CA VAL A 423 4.51 -0.36 3.38
C VAL A 423 5.55 0.56 4.02
N ASP A 424 6.04 0.18 5.20
CA ASP A 424 7.04 0.94 5.95
C ASP A 424 8.48 0.55 5.58
N TYR A 425 8.91 0.98 4.39
CA TYR A 425 10.26 0.72 3.88
C TYR A 425 11.38 1.30 4.74
N ASP A 426 11.12 2.40 5.47
CA ASP A 426 12.14 3.06 6.28
C ASP A 426 12.48 2.21 7.52
N LEU A 427 11.45 1.68 8.18
CA LEU A 427 11.62 0.73 9.27
C LEU A 427 12.30 -0.56 8.83
N LEU A 428 11.89 -1.11 7.69
CA LEU A 428 12.52 -2.32 7.13
C LEU A 428 14.03 -2.12 6.94
N LYS A 429 14.43 -0.96 6.42
CA LYS A 429 15.84 -0.60 6.26
C LYS A 429 16.57 -0.49 7.60
N GLN A 430 15.94 0.09 8.63
CA GLN A 430 16.53 0.21 9.97
C GLN A 430 16.73 -1.14 10.65
N LEU A 431 15.84 -2.10 10.40
CA LEU A 431 15.96 -3.46 10.93
C LEU A 431 17.04 -4.30 10.22
N GLY A 432 17.78 -3.72 9.27
CA GLY A 432 18.82 -4.43 8.51
C GLY A 432 18.24 -5.50 7.58
N VAL A 433 16.92 -5.49 7.35
CA VAL A 433 16.22 -6.41 6.46
C VAL A 433 16.50 -5.96 5.03
N SER A 434 17.28 -6.75 4.28
CA SER A 434 17.38 -6.57 2.83
C SER A 434 16.03 -6.79 2.17
N ASN A 435 15.80 -6.25 0.98
CA ASN A 435 14.56 -6.50 0.24
C ASN A 435 14.25 -8.01 0.00
N SER A 436 15.27 -8.87 0.18
CA SER A 436 15.22 -10.33 0.16
C SER A 436 14.58 -10.97 1.37
N ASP A 437 14.69 -10.33 2.53
CA ASP A 437 14.29 -10.90 3.82
C ASP A 437 12.90 -10.40 4.27
N LEU A 438 12.31 -9.47 3.50
CA LEU A 438 10.95 -8.93 3.63
C LEU A 438 9.89 -10.01 3.86
N LEU A 439 10.12 -11.20 3.30
CA LEU A 439 9.18 -12.32 3.27
C LEU A 439 9.44 -13.39 4.35
N SER A 440 10.53 -13.27 5.12
CA SER A 440 10.68 -14.02 6.37
C SER A 440 9.79 -13.46 7.49
N ILE A 441 9.26 -12.25 7.29
CA ILE A 441 8.34 -11.59 8.20
C ILE A 441 6.92 -12.03 7.84
N LYS A 442 6.30 -12.82 8.72
CA LYS A 442 4.90 -13.29 8.61
C LYS A 442 3.86 -12.16 8.45
N TYR A 443 4.25 -10.90 8.67
CA TYR A 443 3.41 -9.71 8.63
C TYR A 443 4.12 -8.55 7.89
N VAL A 444 3.53 -8.05 6.81
CA VAL A 444 4.03 -6.84 6.13
C VAL A 444 3.96 -5.65 7.10
N LEU A 445 5.11 -5.05 7.41
CA LEU A 445 5.19 -3.87 8.27
C LEU A 445 4.59 -2.68 7.51
N THR A 446 3.43 -2.22 7.98
CA THR A 446 2.69 -1.11 7.39
C THR A 446 2.69 0.12 8.29
N LYS A 447 2.40 1.28 7.70
CA LYS A 447 2.18 2.55 8.38
C LYS A 447 0.89 3.23 7.89
N PRO A 448 0.20 4.00 8.75
CA PRO A 448 -0.95 4.82 8.37
C PRO A 448 -0.68 5.73 7.16
N LYS A 449 -1.63 5.81 6.23
CA LYS A 449 -1.59 6.67 5.03
C LYS A 449 -2.88 7.50 4.93
N GLY A 450 -2.75 8.77 4.54
CA GLY A 450 -3.86 9.69 4.37
C GLY A 450 -4.35 10.30 5.68
N THR A 451 -5.11 11.39 5.61
CA THR A 451 -5.57 12.14 6.79
C THR A 451 -6.77 11.51 7.50
N GLY A 452 -7.37 10.46 6.92
CA GLY A 452 -8.49 9.74 7.49
C GLY A 452 -8.17 9.10 8.84
N TRP A 453 -6.92 8.75 9.12
CA TRP A 453 -6.52 8.24 10.44
C TRP A 453 -6.69 9.31 11.52
N GLN A 454 -6.16 10.50 11.27
CA GLN A 454 -6.28 11.65 12.14
C GLN A 454 -7.75 12.02 12.34
N SER A 455 -8.52 12.07 11.26
CA SER A 455 -9.94 12.43 11.29
C SER A 455 -10.80 11.40 12.05
N VAL A 456 -10.55 10.10 11.86
CA VAL A 456 -11.25 9.03 12.60
C VAL A 456 -10.92 9.11 14.08
N ILE A 457 -9.64 9.21 14.45
CA ILE A 457 -9.19 9.27 15.84
C ILE A 457 -9.76 10.52 16.53
N GLN A 458 -9.72 11.68 15.85
CA GLN A 458 -10.31 12.91 16.36
C GLN A 458 -11.83 12.76 16.55
N PHE A 459 -12.54 12.24 15.55
CA PHE A 459 -13.98 12.03 15.64
C PHE A 459 -14.37 11.08 16.79
N ILE A 460 -13.62 10.00 17.00
CA ILE A 460 -13.86 9.07 18.10
C ILE A 460 -13.65 9.78 19.44
N TYR A 461 -12.56 10.53 19.60
CA TYR A 461 -12.28 11.26 20.83
C TYR A 461 -13.39 12.26 21.17
N GLU A 462 -13.83 13.05 20.20
CA GLU A 462 -14.87 14.08 20.39
C GLU A 462 -16.25 13.52 20.74
N ASN A 463 -16.50 12.23 20.48
CA ASN A 463 -17.81 11.58 20.66
C ASN A 463 -17.70 10.32 21.53
N LEU A 464 -16.63 10.20 22.32
CA LEU A 464 -16.27 8.99 23.04
C LEU A 464 -17.37 8.53 24.00
N ASP A 465 -18.00 9.47 24.70
CA ASP A 465 -19.10 9.20 25.64
C ASP A 465 -20.35 8.65 24.94
N GLU A 466 -20.67 9.13 23.72
CA GLU A 466 -21.82 8.65 22.94
C GLU A 466 -21.56 7.27 22.32
N ILE A 467 -20.29 7.00 21.95
CA ILE A 467 -19.86 5.70 21.43
C ILE A 467 -19.85 4.63 22.54
N GLY A 468 -19.36 4.98 23.73
CA GLY A 468 -19.33 4.13 24.92
C GLY A 468 -18.37 2.93 24.85
N ILE A 469 -18.23 2.23 25.98
CA ILE A 469 -17.29 1.11 26.18
C ILE A 469 -17.58 -0.12 25.30
N ARG A 470 -18.85 -0.38 24.96
CA ARG A 470 -19.27 -1.56 24.19
C ARG A 470 -18.62 -1.66 22.80
N ASN A 471 -18.13 -0.54 22.30
CA ASN A 471 -17.58 -0.37 20.97
C ASN A 471 -16.03 -0.40 20.93
N ILE A 472 -15.38 -0.71 22.07
CA ILE A 472 -13.91 -0.73 22.17
C ILE A 472 -13.25 -1.66 21.13
N ASN A 473 -13.88 -2.79 20.80
CA ASN A 473 -13.29 -3.83 19.96
C ASN A 473 -12.93 -3.36 18.53
N PHE A 474 -13.66 -2.40 17.96
CA PHE A 474 -13.31 -1.87 16.63
C PHE A 474 -12.43 -0.61 16.69
N ILE A 475 -12.38 0.06 17.85
CA ILE A 475 -11.62 1.30 18.04
C ILE A 475 -10.18 1.00 18.46
N LEU A 476 -10.00 0.07 19.39
CA LEU A 476 -8.69 -0.30 19.92
C LEU A 476 -7.67 -0.65 18.82
N PRO A 477 -8.01 -1.46 17.80
CA PRO A 477 -7.07 -1.74 16.71
C PRO A 477 -6.67 -0.50 15.90
N VAL A 478 -7.52 0.52 15.79
CA VAL A 478 -7.21 1.76 15.06
C VAL A 478 -6.18 2.59 15.84
N ILE A 479 -6.44 2.85 17.12
CA ILE A 479 -5.55 3.66 17.97
C ILE A 479 -4.22 2.94 18.23
N GLN A 480 -4.24 1.61 18.34
CA GLN A 480 -3.04 0.80 18.51
C GLN A 480 -2.13 0.88 17.29
N GLU A 481 -2.67 0.62 16.08
CA GLU A 481 -1.89 0.67 14.84
C GLU A 481 -1.31 2.07 14.58
N TRP A 482 -2.04 3.13 14.95
CA TRP A 482 -1.51 4.48 14.91
C TRP A 482 -0.33 4.67 15.88
N ASN A 483 -0.50 4.31 17.16
CA ASN A 483 0.50 4.52 18.22
C ASN A 483 1.74 3.62 18.07
N GLN A 484 1.64 2.49 17.37
CA GLN A 484 2.80 1.67 17.04
C GLN A 484 3.80 2.42 16.14
N ARG A 485 3.31 3.27 15.23
CA ARG A 485 4.14 3.97 14.23
C ARG A 485 4.37 5.44 14.56
N ASN A 486 3.39 6.11 15.12
CA ASN A 486 3.44 7.53 15.45
C ASN A 486 3.55 7.70 16.96
N LYS A 487 4.66 8.30 17.42
CA LYS A 487 4.93 8.50 18.86
C LYS A 487 4.72 9.95 19.32
N VAL A 488 4.53 10.88 18.39
CA VAL A 488 4.42 12.32 18.65
C VAL A 488 3.23 12.90 17.87
N GLY A 489 2.72 14.05 18.32
CA GLY A 489 1.69 14.83 17.63
C GLY A 489 0.31 14.71 18.25
N GLU A 490 -0.58 15.60 17.83
CA GLU A 490 -1.92 15.73 18.43
C GLU A 490 -2.75 14.45 18.27
N THR A 491 -2.72 13.82 17.10
CA THR A 491 -3.44 12.55 16.89
C THR A 491 -2.97 11.45 17.84
N THR A 492 -1.66 11.39 18.13
CA THR A 492 -1.09 10.45 19.11
C THR A 492 -1.52 10.77 20.54
N ARG A 493 -1.68 12.06 20.87
CA ARG A 493 -2.28 12.48 22.14
C ARG A 493 -3.71 11.98 22.25
N LEU A 494 -4.54 12.26 21.24
CA LEU A 494 -5.96 11.88 21.22
C LEU A 494 -6.15 10.36 21.29
N SER A 495 -5.38 9.58 20.52
CA SER A 495 -5.44 8.12 20.56
C SER A 495 -5.06 7.54 21.92
N SER A 496 -4.04 8.10 22.58
CA SER A 496 -3.66 7.70 23.94
C SER A 496 -4.68 8.11 24.99
N LEU A 497 -5.35 9.26 24.84
CA LEU A 497 -6.46 9.64 25.72
C LEU A 497 -7.67 8.72 25.55
N ILE A 498 -8.00 8.32 24.31
CA ILE A 498 -9.04 7.33 24.05
C ILE A 498 -8.69 6.02 24.76
N ALA A 499 -7.46 5.52 24.59
CA ALA A 499 -7.00 4.29 25.23
C ALA A 499 -7.08 4.39 26.76
N LEU A 500 -6.62 5.50 27.33
CA LEU A 500 -6.65 5.73 28.77
C LEU A 500 -8.09 5.76 29.30
N LYS A 501 -8.98 6.47 28.61
CA LYS A 501 -10.39 6.58 29.02
C LYS A 501 -11.11 5.24 28.95
N TYR A 502 -10.87 4.44 27.91
CA TYR A 502 -11.41 3.08 27.84
C TYR A 502 -10.87 2.20 28.97
N TYR A 503 -9.59 2.30 29.30
CA TYR A 503 -9.01 1.57 30.43
C TYR A 503 -9.64 1.98 31.77
N GLN A 504 -9.85 3.29 31.97
CA GLN A 504 -10.56 3.80 33.15
C GLN A 504 -11.98 3.22 33.25
N TRP A 505 -12.74 3.20 32.15
CA TRP A 505 -14.06 2.58 32.15
C TRP A 505 -14.04 1.07 32.43
N THR A 506 -13.03 0.34 31.95
CA THR A 506 -12.90 -1.09 32.29
C THR A 506 -12.68 -1.32 33.78
N VAL A 507 -11.93 -0.42 34.43
CA VAL A 507 -11.68 -0.42 35.87
C VAL A 507 -12.92 -0.01 36.66
N ASP A 508 -13.66 1.01 36.19
CA ASP A 508 -14.81 1.57 36.90
C ASP A 508 -16.09 0.71 36.75
N GLU A 509 -16.30 0.09 35.57
CA GLU A 509 -17.51 -0.66 35.23
C GLU A 509 -17.35 -2.19 35.38
N ASP A 510 -16.18 -2.67 35.82
CA ASP A 510 -15.81 -4.10 35.91
C ASP A 510 -16.08 -4.87 34.59
N VAL A 511 -15.83 -4.20 33.47
CA VAL A 511 -16.07 -4.74 32.13
C VAL A 511 -14.83 -5.49 31.67
N TYR A 512 -14.95 -6.82 31.61
CA TYR A 512 -13.87 -7.68 31.10
C TYR A 512 -13.66 -7.45 29.59
N LEU A 513 -12.45 -7.03 29.21
CA LEU A 513 -12.04 -6.96 27.81
C LEU A 513 -11.90 -8.39 27.28
N SER A 514 -12.77 -8.77 26.34
CA SER A 514 -12.73 -10.11 25.77
C SER A 514 -11.41 -10.34 25.02
N GLY A 515 -10.56 -11.23 25.54
CA GLY A 515 -9.31 -11.69 24.92
C GLY A 515 -8.06 -11.07 25.54
N ARG A 516 -7.11 -11.92 25.98
CA ARG A 516 -5.83 -11.51 26.61
C ARG A 516 -5.04 -10.49 25.78
N ASP A 517 -5.18 -10.53 24.45
CA ASP A 517 -4.48 -9.62 23.55
C ASP A 517 -5.02 -8.19 23.63
N ASN A 518 -6.32 -7.98 23.89
CA ASN A 518 -6.93 -6.65 23.91
C ASN A 518 -6.50 -5.83 25.13
N GLU A 519 -6.40 -6.46 26.29
CA GLU A 519 -5.89 -5.83 27.51
C GLU A 519 -4.43 -5.42 27.36
N LYS A 520 -3.59 -6.30 26.80
CA LYS A 520 -2.20 -5.93 26.48
C LYS A 520 -2.14 -4.76 25.48
N ASN A 521 -2.95 -4.81 24.42
CA ASN A 521 -2.98 -3.80 23.36
C ASN A 521 -3.37 -2.41 23.87
N ILE A 522 -4.36 -2.29 24.76
CA ILE A 522 -4.78 -0.99 25.31
C ILE A 522 -3.66 -0.39 26.18
N LEU A 523 -2.99 -1.22 26.99
CA LEU A 523 -1.89 -0.78 27.84
C LEU A 523 -0.69 -0.29 27.00
N HIS A 524 -0.24 -1.05 25.99
CA HIS A 524 0.82 -0.58 25.09
C HIS A 524 0.44 0.71 24.34
N THR A 525 -0.84 0.86 23.96
CA THR A 525 -1.32 2.09 23.29
C THR A 525 -1.19 3.31 24.22
N ILE A 526 -1.53 3.16 25.51
CA ILE A 526 -1.32 4.20 26.52
C ILE A 526 0.17 4.52 26.65
N LEU A 527 1.02 3.50 26.85
CA LEU A 527 2.46 3.65 27.07
C LEU A 527 3.18 4.33 25.90
N HIS A 528 2.88 3.91 24.67
CA HIS A 528 3.51 4.45 23.47
C HIS A 528 3.29 5.95 23.26
N GLY A 529 2.16 6.51 23.72
CA GLY A 529 1.87 7.94 23.65
C GLY A 529 1.89 8.64 25.00
N ALA A 530 2.40 8.00 26.07
CA ALA A 530 2.39 8.54 27.43
C ALA A 530 3.08 9.91 27.53
N ALA A 531 4.13 10.13 26.73
CA ALA A 531 4.81 11.43 26.66
C ALA A 531 3.89 12.57 26.18
N MET A 532 2.85 12.25 25.39
CA MET A 532 1.87 13.22 24.88
C MET A 532 0.73 13.50 25.87
N ILE A 533 0.44 12.56 26.79
CA ILE A 533 -0.64 12.64 27.79
C ILE A 533 -0.08 12.72 29.21
N LYS A 534 1.02 13.47 29.37
CA LYS A 534 1.76 13.56 30.63
C LYS A 534 0.87 13.97 31.82
N PRO A 535 0.02 15.03 31.73
CA PRO A 535 -0.85 15.41 32.84
C PRO A 535 -1.81 14.28 33.26
N GLU A 536 -2.40 13.59 32.29
CA GLU A 536 -3.38 12.54 32.54
C GLU A 536 -2.72 11.28 33.12
N MET A 537 -1.51 10.94 32.67
CA MET A 537 -0.70 9.87 33.26
C MET A 537 -0.24 10.19 34.69
N GLU A 538 0.14 11.44 34.94
CA GLU A 538 0.49 11.92 36.28
C GLU A 538 -0.69 11.79 37.24
N GLU A 539 -1.90 12.17 36.83
CA GLU A 539 -3.11 11.98 37.63
C GLU A 539 -3.36 10.52 38.01
N VAL A 540 -3.13 9.58 37.08
CA VAL A 540 -3.26 8.14 37.34
C VAL A 540 -2.21 7.66 38.33
N LEU A 541 -0.94 8.02 38.14
CA LEU A 541 0.15 7.66 39.06
C LEU A 541 -0.09 8.20 40.47
N VAL A 542 -0.52 9.47 40.58
CA VAL A 542 -0.86 10.08 41.87
C VAL A 542 -2.01 9.34 42.56
N LYS A 543 -3.06 8.92 41.81
CA LYS A 543 -4.15 8.11 42.37
C LYS A 543 -3.67 6.76 42.88
N VAL A 544 -2.83 6.07 42.12
CA VAL A 544 -2.23 4.77 42.51
C VAL A 544 -1.40 4.93 43.79
N LEU A 545 -0.48 5.91 43.81
CA LEU A 545 0.41 6.14 44.94
C LEU A 545 -0.35 6.54 46.21
N LYS A 546 -1.37 7.40 46.08
CA LYS A 546 -2.20 7.85 47.21
C LYS A 546 -3.02 6.72 47.82
N ASN A 547 -3.58 5.84 46.98
CA ASN A 547 -4.39 4.71 47.44
C ASN A 547 -3.58 3.44 47.73
N ARG A 548 -2.28 3.43 47.42
CA ARG A 548 -1.37 2.29 47.54
C ARG A 548 -1.90 1.04 46.80
N TRP A 549 -2.32 1.21 45.55
CA TRP A 549 -2.77 0.11 44.70
C TRP A 549 -1.58 -0.65 44.10
N ASN A 550 -1.07 -1.65 44.84
CA ASN A 550 0.07 -2.47 44.45
C ASN A 550 -0.19 -3.98 44.54
N GLU A 551 -1.45 -4.39 44.75
CA GLU A 551 -1.86 -5.79 44.81
C GLU A 551 -2.66 -6.18 43.57
N HIS A 552 -2.58 -7.45 43.16
CA HIS A 552 -3.33 -7.96 42.03
C HIS A 552 -4.84 -7.76 42.24
N GLY A 553 -5.53 -7.27 41.20
CA GLY A 553 -6.96 -6.94 41.25
C GLY A 553 -7.25 -5.54 41.80
N THR A 554 -6.24 -4.77 42.20
CA THR A 554 -6.41 -3.33 42.44
C THR A 554 -6.45 -2.54 41.13
N PRO A 555 -7.13 -1.38 41.09
CA PRO A 555 -7.16 -0.53 39.89
C PRO A 555 -5.77 -0.20 39.35
N TYR A 556 -5.62 -0.23 38.02
CA TYR A 556 -4.39 0.10 37.30
C TYR A 556 -3.19 -0.84 37.54
N PHE A 557 -3.35 -1.95 38.28
CA PHE A 557 -2.24 -2.84 38.64
C PHE A 557 -1.42 -3.31 37.42
N ASP A 558 -2.08 -3.74 36.35
CA ASP A 558 -1.39 -4.24 35.15
C ASP A 558 -0.63 -3.13 34.41
N LEU A 559 -1.20 -1.92 34.35
CA LEU A 559 -0.52 -0.76 33.78
C LEU A 559 0.74 -0.41 34.58
N MET A 560 0.64 -0.38 35.91
CA MET A 560 1.78 -0.08 36.79
C MET A 560 2.87 -1.15 36.68
N THR A 561 2.46 -2.41 36.60
CA THR A 561 3.38 -3.54 36.40
C THR A 561 4.13 -3.38 35.09
N LEU A 562 3.44 -3.13 33.96
CA LEU A 562 4.10 -2.89 32.68
C LEU A 562 5.02 -1.66 32.69
N ILE A 563 4.65 -0.59 33.39
CA ILE A 563 5.53 0.57 33.57
C ILE A 563 6.87 0.16 34.19
N LEU A 564 6.89 -0.80 35.12
CA LEU A 564 8.11 -1.21 35.80
C LEU A 564 8.91 -2.30 35.04
N THR A 565 8.34 -2.92 34.01
CA THR A 565 8.88 -4.18 33.45
C THR A 565 9.02 -4.19 31.92
N ASP A 566 8.33 -3.30 31.21
CA ASP A 566 8.28 -3.30 29.75
C ASP A 566 9.03 -2.11 29.16
N LEU A 567 9.89 -2.36 28.17
CA LEU A 567 10.65 -1.34 27.45
C LEU A 567 9.75 -0.35 26.71
N ASP A 568 8.54 -0.76 26.32
CA ASP A 568 7.57 0.13 25.70
C ASP A 568 7.13 1.28 26.63
N SER A 569 7.43 1.18 27.92
CA SER A 569 7.20 2.21 28.94
C SER A 569 8.27 3.31 28.98
N TYR A 570 9.30 3.26 28.13
CA TYR A 570 10.31 4.32 28.04
C TYR A 570 9.74 5.75 27.95
N PRO A 571 8.66 6.04 27.20
CA PRO A 571 8.04 7.36 27.19
C PRO A 571 7.58 7.84 28.58
N VAL A 572 7.15 6.93 29.45
CA VAL A 572 6.79 7.24 30.85
C VAL A 572 8.04 7.54 31.66
N TRP A 573 9.09 6.72 31.54
CA TRP A 573 10.34 6.88 32.27
C TRP A 573 11.04 8.20 31.95
N ALA A 574 11.00 8.59 30.67
CA ALA A 574 11.58 9.85 30.22
C ALA A 574 10.75 11.07 30.66
N SER A 575 9.44 10.95 30.77
CA SER A 575 8.54 12.09 31.02
C SER A 575 8.16 12.31 32.48
N LEU A 576 8.10 11.23 33.28
CA LEU A 576 7.64 11.18 34.68
C LEU A 576 8.60 10.39 35.60
N PRO A 577 9.93 10.60 35.54
CA PRO A 577 10.92 9.75 36.23
C PRO A 577 10.73 9.68 37.76
N GLU A 578 10.35 10.79 38.39
CA GLU A 578 10.17 10.85 39.86
C GLU A 578 8.99 10.03 40.35
N TYR A 579 7.90 10.00 39.58
CA TYR A 579 6.75 9.16 39.88
C TYR A 579 7.06 7.68 39.64
N VAL A 580 7.90 7.37 38.64
CA VAL A 580 8.35 5.99 38.39
C VAL A 580 9.21 5.49 39.56
N LEU A 581 10.08 6.32 40.14
CA LEU A 581 10.83 5.95 41.36
C LEU A 581 9.91 5.70 42.56
N GLN A 582 8.90 6.57 42.78
CA GLN A 582 7.91 6.36 43.84
C GLN A 582 7.05 5.11 43.61
N LEU A 583 6.75 4.80 42.34
CA LEU A 583 6.01 3.60 41.98
C LEU A 583 6.85 2.35 42.23
N ALA A 584 8.14 2.38 41.86
CA ALA A 584 9.08 1.31 42.13
C ALA A 584 9.23 1.07 43.63
N ASP A 585 9.32 2.12 44.46
CA ASP A 585 9.30 2.01 45.93
C ASP A 585 8.04 1.27 46.41
N LEU A 586 6.86 1.67 45.93
CA LEU A 586 5.59 1.06 46.32
C LEU A 586 5.47 -0.43 45.92
N PHE A 587 5.99 -0.81 44.76
CA PHE A 587 5.85 -2.17 44.20
C PHE A 587 6.99 -3.11 44.61
N TRP A 588 8.19 -2.59 44.83
CA TRP A 588 9.37 -3.42 45.13
C TRP A 588 9.66 -3.45 46.62
N TYR A 589 9.52 -2.35 47.35
CA TYR A 589 9.89 -2.30 48.76
C TYR A 589 8.77 -2.84 49.66
N ARG A 590 9.15 -3.77 50.54
CA ARG A 590 8.30 -4.35 51.57
C ARG A 590 8.96 -4.09 52.93
N PRO A 591 8.33 -3.30 53.83
CA PRO A 591 8.90 -3.07 55.15
C PRO A 591 9.03 -4.40 55.92
N LEU A 592 10.23 -4.67 56.41
CA LEU A 592 10.52 -5.84 57.24
C LEU A 592 9.64 -5.78 58.50
N LYS A 593 8.62 -6.64 58.58
CA LYS A 593 7.80 -6.76 59.79
C LYS A 593 8.67 -7.30 60.91
N GLU A 594 8.71 -6.61 62.06
CA GLU A 594 9.25 -7.17 63.29
C GLU A 594 8.43 -8.40 63.67
N THR A 595 9.01 -9.59 63.44
CA THR A 595 8.71 -10.89 64.06
C THR A 595 7.24 -11.25 64.30
N GLY A 596 6.68 -12.22 63.58
CA GLY A 596 5.46 -12.86 64.11
C GLY A 596 4.76 -13.94 63.29
N GLU A 597 4.79 -13.93 61.97
CA GLU A 597 3.96 -14.86 61.18
C GLU A 597 4.84 -15.80 60.35
N ARG A 598 5.10 -16.96 60.98
CA ARG A 598 5.72 -18.12 60.35
C ARG A 598 4.76 -18.70 59.30
N TYR A 599 5.36 -19.24 58.22
CA TYR A 599 4.78 -19.99 57.09
C TYR A 599 4.65 -19.24 55.75
N HIS A 600 5.77 -18.75 55.21
CA HIS A 600 6.00 -18.66 53.76
C HIS A 600 7.44 -19.15 53.46
N SER A 601 7.72 -19.69 52.26
CA SER A 601 9.10 -20.03 51.88
C SER A 601 9.99 -18.80 52.09
N MET A 602 11.20 -18.92 52.61
CA MET A 602 12.12 -17.77 52.65
C MET A 602 12.79 -17.71 51.29
N ASP A 603 12.36 -16.77 50.45
CA ASP A 603 13.08 -16.43 49.22
C ASP A 603 14.04 -15.26 49.55
N ILE A 604 15.14 -15.12 48.80
CA ILE A 604 16.23 -14.19 49.12
C ILE A 604 15.73 -12.74 49.20
N GLU A 605 14.76 -12.39 48.36
CA GLU A 605 14.10 -11.08 48.28
C GLU A 605 13.48 -10.65 49.62
N ASP A 606 12.93 -11.60 50.38
CA ASP A 606 12.32 -11.32 51.68
C ASP A 606 13.38 -10.84 52.71
N GLU A 607 14.65 -11.24 52.59
CA GLU A 607 15.75 -10.78 53.46
C GLU A 607 16.17 -9.34 53.16
N PHE A 608 15.97 -8.88 51.92
CA PHE A 608 16.27 -7.51 51.48
C PHE A 608 15.09 -6.55 51.63
N GLY A 609 13.97 -7.01 52.22
CA GLY A 609 12.77 -6.20 52.33
C GLY A 609 12.15 -5.90 50.97
N LEU A 610 12.18 -6.86 50.04
CA LEU A 610 11.59 -6.74 48.71
C LEU A 610 10.36 -7.63 48.56
N PHE A 611 9.37 -7.17 47.81
CA PHE A 611 8.31 -8.06 47.32
C PHE A 611 8.89 -9.08 46.36
N ARG A 612 8.39 -10.32 46.41
CA ARG A 612 8.73 -11.32 45.41
C ARG A 612 8.35 -10.82 44.04
N SER A 613 9.33 -10.73 43.16
CA SER A 613 9.08 -10.44 41.78
C SER A 613 8.81 -11.76 41.04
N HIS A 614 7.76 -11.80 40.22
CA HIS A 614 7.55 -12.89 39.26
C HIS A 614 8.45 -12.73 38.02
N HIS A 615 9.49 -11.90 38.10
CA HIS A 615 10.47 -11.81 37.03
C HIS A 615 11.39 -13.00 37.17
N ASP A 616 11.36 -13.89 36.19
CA ASP A 616 12.39 -14.93 36.04
C ASP A 616 13.78 -14.31 35.73
N TYR A 617 13.89 -12.96 35.75
CA TYR A 617 15.05 -12.13 35.38
C TYR A 617 15.78 -12.66 34.15
N TYR A 618 15.03 -13.20 33.19
CA TYR A 618 15.57 -13.92 32.06
C TYR A 618 15.11 -13.30 30.74
N PRO A 619 16.03 -12.90 29.85
CA PRO A 619 17.48 -12.85 30.06
C PRO A 619 17.88 -11.71 31.01
N GLU A 620 18.88 -11.94 31.87
CA GLU A 620 19.40 -10.91 32.80
C GLU A 620 19.84 -9.68 32.00
N SER A 621 19.18 -8.54 32.20
CA SER A 621 19.46 -7.35 31.42
C SER A 621 19.06 -6.07 32.15
N PRO A 622 19.92 -5.03 32.14
CA PRO A 622 19.59 -3.73 32.71
C PRO A 622 18.43 -3.03 31.97
N TYR A 623 18.06 -3.54 30.80
CA TYR A 623 16.95 -3.03 29.99
C TYR A 623 15.57 -3.56 30.43
N GLN A 624 15.50 -4.51 31.37
CA GLN A 624 14.22 -5.07 31.83
C GLN A 624 13.45 -4.17 32.81
N THR A 625 14.11 -3.18 33.41
CA THR A 625 13.50 -2.29 34.42
C THR A 625 13.77 -0.83 34.06
N PRO A 626 13.02 0.13 34.65
CA PRO A 626 13.25 1.55 34.40
C PRO A 626 14.63 2.04 34.90
N ILE A 627 15.32 1.32 35.78
CA ILE A 627 16.49 1.84 36.53
C ILE A 627 17.62 2.30 35.63
N TYR A 628 17.96 1.55 34.59
CA TYR A 628 19.00 1.97 33.64
C TYR A 628 18.69 3.32 32.99
N TRP A 629 17.44 3.49 32.55
CA TRP A 629 16.99 4.70 31.87
C TRP A 629 16.84 5.87 32.86
N LEU A 630 16.41 5.60 34.08
CA LEU A 630 16.34 6.59 35.16
C LEU A 630 17.74 7.06 35.60
N LEU A 631 18.74 6.17 35.64
CA LEU A 631 20.13 6.58 35.88
C LEU A 631 20.64 7.56 34.82
N GLN A 632 20.19 7.43 33.57
CA GLN A 632 20.54 8.36 32.49
C GLN A 632 19.80 9.70 32.59
N SER A 633 18.55 9.71 33.06
CA SER A 633 17.72 10.93 33.09
C SER A 633 17.76 11.68 34.44
N GLN A 634 17.86 10.96 35.56
CA GLN A 634 17.83 11.48 36.93
C GLN A 634 18.88 10.81 37.84
N PHE A 635 20.13 10.74 37.38
CA PHE A 635 21.25 10.06 38.04
C PHE A 635 21.27 10.16 39.57
N LYS A 636 21.28 11.37 40.14
CA LYS A 636 21.35 11.55 41.60
C LYS A 636 20.16 10.92 42.33
N LYS A 637 18.94 11.19 41.88
CA LYS A 637 17.72 10.68 42.55
C LYS A 637 17.61 9.16 42.43
N THR A 638 18.04 8.61 41.29
CA THR A 638 18.06 7.15 41.10
C THR A 638 19.14 6.48 41.94
N ILE A 639 20.32 7.08 42.09
CA ILE A 639 21.35 6.60 43.02
C ILE A 639 20.89 6.71 44.48
N ASP A 640 20.18 7.77 44.86
CA ASP A 640 19.64 7.92 46.21
C ASP A 640 18.52 6.90 46.51
N PHE A 641 17.84 6.39 45.48
CA PHE A 641 16.80 5.35 45.58
C PHE A 641 17.37 3.93 45.71
N ILE A 642 18.47 3.62 44.99
CA ILE A 642 19.20 2.34 45.08
C ILE A 642 19.93 2.25 46.41
#